data_AF-A0A9E5IDY2-F1
#
_entry.id   AF-A0A9E5IDY2-F1
#
_cell.length_a   1.000
_cell.length_b   1.000
_cell.length_c   1.000
_cell.angle_alpha   90.00
_cell.angle_beta   90.00
_cell.angle_gamma   90.00
#
_symmetry.space_group_name_H-M   'P 1'
#
loop_
_entity.id
_entity.type
_entity.pdbx_description
1 polymer ?
#
loop_
_entity_poly.entity_id
_entity_poly.type
_entity_poly.pdbx_seq_one_letter_code
_entity_poly.pdbx_strand_id
1 'polypeptide(L)'
;MDPDKRLDLAAFSESSRTPSRVIEWWRALRLRPQNPQVSWLARFRHWPLSKILRSLKWALGLSLIVCAAIAWLYTDITLTAAVKTQMASEVLMHSQRLGKAAPNAIQGNRDAFRQLEQSRSEINQALEVLAQGGQWQGHTLPKANDALVLRIEAIRSAWQRSSQASAQLLALEKQLTGFRSTLQKLNTLNPVLLELSEQVATLLAQTGASPREIAAAGQLVMLTQRLGKSANEFLTPDGINQDTAFLLGRDASTFADIVHAFLDGSPVLRLPAVTNADARGRLSELRSQFAIYHRELSGILGNLKHFIAAKEAERRIFLDNESLRERLLALQQDYRGSEGGGGLRWALAISALMSLSLGLLVAALQLQQSRQRTVEAEQARSQAEQQRLKALADEEDARRINQKNQAAILRLMNELQEVAEGNLTIQATVSEDMTGAIADSVNFTLDELRRLLGKVRTTAQQVASSCATAQGISGDLLGLAARQSQEIQQTGQAVLQMAQQIHQVSRAASESADVAQASLNAAAQGESAVQDAIGSMQQLREQMQESGKRIKRLGDSSLEIGDIVDLISGITEQTQVLALNAAIQAASAGEAGRGFAVVAEEVQRLAERCGDAARQIAQLVKTVQADAQEAVAAMERSTQRVVEGAQRSDSAGAALAEIHRVSQHLADLIRGISAAAGEQTTLADHVAHNIDSILTVTEHTRQGTQMTAASVSELALLADELDGAINRFRIDT
;
A
#
# COMPACT_ATOMS: atom_id res chain seq x y z
N MET A 1 -27.95 29.31 45.10
CA MET A 1 -29.15 29.45 45.94
C MET A 1 -29.70 28.05 46.18
N ASP A 2 -29.26 27.45 47.29
CA ASP A 2 -30.00 26.43 48.05
C ASP A 2 -31.14 27.16 48.82
N PRO A 3 -32.12 26.52 49.52
CA PRO A 3 -32.26 25.11 49.94
C PRO A 3 -33.70 24.55 49.67
N ASP A 4 -34.02 23.26 49.73
CA ASP A 4 -34.14 22.48 50.96
C ASP A 4 -34.26 20.96 50.64
N LYS A 5 -33.36 20.21 51.29
CA LYS A 5 -33.42 18.79 51.70
C LYS A 5 -33.13 17.65 50.72
N ARG A 6 -31.84 17.31 50.75
CA ARG A 6 -31.24 15.96 50.68
C ARG A 6 -31.78 15.00 51.76
N LEU A 7 -31.72 13.69 51.47
CA LEU A 7 -31.12 12.57 52.26
C LEU A 7 -31.67 11.25 51.70
N ASP A 8 -30.91 10.48 50.90
CA ASP A 8 -29.88 9.48 51.22
C ASP A 8 -30.36 8.10 51.72
N LEU A 9 -29.90 7.10 50.98
CA LEU A 9 -29.35 5.80 51.40
C LEU A 9 -30.26 4.75 52.07
N ALA A 10 -30.55 3.71 51.28
CA ALA A 10 -30.18 2.32 51.53
C ALA A 10 -30.05 1.84 52.99
N ALA A 11 -31.01 1.01 53.42
CA ALA A 11 -30.81 -0.13 54.32
C ALA A 11 -32.07 -1.02 54.20
N PHE A 12 -31.96 -2.25 53.69
CA PHE A 12 -31.90 -3.50 54.48
C PHE A 12 -33.21 -3.76 55.26
N SER A 13 -33.93 -4.87 55.16
CA SER A 13 -33.60 -6.23 54.74
C SER A 13 -34.88 -7.06 54.52
N GLU A 14 -34.73 -8.17 53.80
CA GLU A 14 -35.51 -9.43 53.94
C GLU A 14 -37.05 -9.38 53.99
N SER A 15 -37.68 -9.72 52.86
CA SER A 15 -38.60 -10.87 52.87
C SER A 15 -38.69 -11.55 51.51
N SER A 16 -38.16 -12.77 51.48
CA SER A 16 -38.73 -13.95 50.83
C SER A 16 -39.83 -13.78 49.77
N ARG A 17 -39.49 -14.27 48.57
CA ARG A 17 -40.25 -15.30 47.84
C ARG A 17 -41.77 -15.34 48.10
N THR A 18 -42.57 -14.94 47.12
CA THR A 18 -43.62 -15.81 46.56
C THR A 18 -44.13 -15.29 45.20
N PRO A 19 -44.22 -16.14 44.16
CA PRO A 19 -44.83 -15.80 42.87
C PRO A 19 -46.34 -16.11 42.90
N SER A 20 -47.16 -15.20 43.41
CA SER A 20 -48.60 -15.44 43.60
C SER A 20 -49.52 -14.98 42.45
N ARG A 21 -48.99 -14.53 41.30
CA ARG A 21 -49.83 -14.11 40.15
C ARG A 21 -50.07 -15.17 39.06
N VAL A 22 -49.41 -16.33 39.12
CA VAL A 22 -49.60 -17.41 38.14
C VAL A 22 -50.65 -18.45 38.62
N ILE A 23 -50.92 -18.50 39.94
CA ILE A 23 -51.84 -19.49 40.55
C ILE A 23 -53.31 -19.07 40.42
N GLU A 24 -53.62 -17.77 40.32
CA GLU A 24 -54.99 -17.32 40.02
C GLU A 24 -55.40 -17.61 38.57
N TRP A 25 -54.46 -17.60 37.63
CA TRP A 25 -54.73 -17.92 36.22
C TRP A 25 -54.97 -19.42 36.02
N TRP A 26 -54.33 -20.28 36.81
CA TRP A 26 -54.47 -21.74 36.73
C TRP A 26 -55.75 -22.30 37.38
N ARG A 27 -56.36 -21.60 38.36
CA ARG A 27 -57.66 -22.04 38.94
C ARG A 27 -58.86 -21.84 38.01
N ALA A 28 -58.74 -21.01 36.97
CA ALA A 28 -59.80 -20.81 35.99
C ALA A 28 -59.90 -21.94 34.93
N LEU A 29 -58.97 -22.89 34.89
CA LEU A 29 -58.85 -23.87 33.79
C LEU A 29 -59.21 -25.33 34.15
N ARG A 30 -59.76 -25.62 35.34
CA ARG A 30 -60.25 -26.98 35.67
C ARG A 30 -61.75 -27.04 35.96
N LEU A 31 -62.43 -27.67 35.01
CA LEU A 31 -63.67 -28.47 35.12
C LEU A 31 -65.00 -27.72 35.33
N ARG A 32 -65.72 -27.51 34.22
CA ARG A 32 -67.07 -28.10 34.02
C ARG A 32 -67.34 -28.38 32.53
N PRO A 33 -67.96 -29.52 32.18
CA PRO A 33 -68.28 -29.88 30.80
C PRO A 33 -69.65 -29.30 30.42
N GLN A 34 -69.68 -28.34 29.50
CA GLN A 34 -70.88 -27.97 28.74
C GLN A 34 -70.43 -27.25 27.46
N ASN A 35 -70.57 -27.92 26.33
CA ASN A 35 -70.36 -27.35 24.99
C ASN A 35 -71.62 -26.56 24.56
N PRO A 36 -71.58 -25.73 23.51
CA PRO A 36 -70.55 -24.79 23.04
C PRO A 36 -71.15 -23.39 22.76
N GLN A 37 -70.38 -22.28 22.69
CA GLN A 37 -70.55 -21.19 21.69
C GLN A 37 -69.34 -20.25 21.72
N VAL A 38 -68.37 -20.50 20.84
CA VAL A 38 -67.33 -19.51 20.49
C VAL A 38 -67.96 -18.55 19.46
N SER A 39 -68.13 -17.28 19.83
CA SER A 39 -69.02 -16.31 19.19
C SER A 39 -68.60 -15.83 17.80
N TRP A 40 -67.37 -16.09 17.32
CA TRP A 40 -66.96 -15.73 15.95
C TRP A 40 -67.27 -16.81 14.89
N LEU A 41 -67.66 -18.02 15.31
CA LEU A 41 -68.14 -19.09 14.41
C LEU A 41 -69.67 -19.04 14.18
N ALA A 42 -70.40 -18.15 14.85
CA ALA A 42 -71.86 -18.03 14.74
C ALA A 42 -72.35 -17.65 13.33
N ARG A 43 -71.49 -17.04 12.50
CA ARG A 43 -71.83 -16.64 11.12
C ARG A 43 -71.69 -17.74 10.07
N PHE A 44 -71.13 -18.91 10.43
CA PHE A 44 -70.94 -20.06 9.52
C PHE A 44 -71.68 -21.33 9.97
N ARG A 45 -72.59 -21.21 10.96
CA ARG A 45 -73.34 -22.33 11.57
C ARG A 45 -74.25 -23.11 10.59
N HIS A 46 -74.48 -22.60 9.39
CA HIS A 46 -75.37 -23.18 8.37
C HIS A 46 -74.62 -23.95 7.27
N TRP A 47 -73.28 -24.06 7.37
CA TRP A 47 -72.47 -24.78 6.38
C TRP A 47 -72.04 -26.15 6.93
N PRO A 48 -72.20 -27.25 6.17
CA PRO A 48 -71.65 -28.54 6.57
C PRO A 48 -70.13 -28.43 6.74
N LEU A 49 -69.58 -29.13 7.74
CA LEU A 49 -68.15 -29.09 8.10
C LEU A 49 -67.23 -29.35 6.91
N SER A 50 -67.69 -30.17 5.95
CA SER A 50 -67.00 -30.45 4.68
C SER A 50 -66.87 -29.24 3.75
N LYS A 51 -67.85 -28.32 3.74
CA LYS A 51 -67.76 -27.06 2.98
C LYS A 51 -66.79 -26.08 3.65
N ILE A 52 -66.79 -25.98 4.99
CA ILE A 52 -65.85 -25.14 5.75
C ILE A 52 -64.41 -25.60 5.54
N LEU A 53 -64.16 -26.91 5.61
CA LEU A 53 -62.83 -27.48 5.38
C LEU A 53 -62.35 -27.25 3.93
N ARG A 54 -63.28 -27.31 2.96
CA ARG A 54 -62.98 -27.04 1.54
C ARG A 54 -62.62 -25.57 1.31
N SER A 55 -63.36 -24.62 1.87
CA SER A 55 -63.03 -23.19 1.79
C SER A 55 -61.71 -22.86 2.48
N LEU A 56 -61.39 -23.51 3.62
CA LEU A 56 -60.15 -23.29 4.34
C LEU A 56 -58.92 -23.82 3.58
N LYS A 57 -59.05 -24.96 2.89
CA LYS A 57 -58.01 -25.49 2.00
C LYS A 57 -57.75 -24.58 0.80
N TRP A 58 -58.79 -24.00 0.20
CA TRP A 58 -58.64 -22.99 -0.86
C TRP A 58 -57.95 -21.72 -0.34
N ALA A 59 -58.30 -21.25 0.85
CA ALA A 59 -57.67 -20.09 1.47
C ALA A 59 -56.18 -20.35 1.79
N LEU A 60 -55.82 -21.56 2.24
CA LEU A 60 -54.43 -21.96 2.47
C LEU A 60 -53.63 -22.00 1.15
N GLY A 61 -54.22 -22.58 0.09
CA GLY A 61 -53.62 -22.60 -1.24
C GLY A 61 -53.36 -21.18 -1.79
N LEU A 62 -54.33 -20.28 -1.64
CA LEU A 62 -54.17 -18.87 -2.04
C LEU A 62 -53.08 -18.16 -1.24
N SER A 63 -53.02 -18.38 0.08
CA SER A 63 -51.99 -17.80 0.95
C SER A 63 -50.58 -18.25 0.58
N LEU A 64 -50.40 -19.53 0.23
CA LEU A 64 -49.11 -20.07 -0.23
C LEU A 64 -48.68 -19.47 -1.57
N ILE A 65 -49.61 -19.26 -2.50
CA ILE A 65 -49.33 -18.58 -3.79
C ILE A 65 -48.90 -17.13 -3.56
N VAL A 66 -49.59 -16.40 -2.68
CA VAL A 66 -49.22 -15.02 -2.32
C VAL A 66 -47.84 -14.98 -1.66
N CYS A 67 -47.56 -15.89 -0.74
CA CYS A 67 -46.25 -16.01 -0.09
C CYS A 67 -45.14 -16.30 -1.13
N ALA A 68 -45.38 -17.20 -2.08
CA ALA A 68 -44.44 -17.52 -3.15
C ALA A 68 -44.21 -16.33 -4.09
N ALA A 69 -45.27 -15.58 -4.43
CA ALA A 69 -45.17 -14.38 -5.25
C ALA A 69 -44.39 -13.24 -4.56
N ILE A 70 -44.63 -13.02 -3.27
CA ILE A 70 -43.88 -12.05 -2.45
C ILE A 70 -42.42 -12.48 -2.30
N ALA A 71 -42.16 -13.77 -2.10
CA ALA A 71 -40.79 -14.32 -2.04
C ALA A 71 -40.05 -14.10 -3.36
N TRP A 72 -40.69 -14.39 -4.49
CA TRP A 72 -40.12 -14.19 -5.82
C TRP A 72 -39.82 -12.70 -6.09
N LEU A 73 -40.77 -11.80 -5.81
CA LEU A 73 -40.58 -10.36 -5.97
C LEU A 73 -39.46 -9.84 -5.06
N TYR A 74 -39.38 -10.33 -3.82
CA TYR A 74 -38.32 -9.97 -2.89
C TYR A 74 -36.95 -10.42 -3.41
N THR A 75 -36.82 -11.66 -3.89
CA THR A 75 -35.57 -12.16 -4.47
C THR A 75 -35.16 -11.41 -5.74
N ASP A 76 -36.10 -11.04 -6.60
CA ASP A 76 -35.81 -10.31 -7.84
C ASP A 76 -35.30 -8.88 -7.56
N ILE A 77 -35.93 -8.19 -6.61
CA ILE A 77 -35.52 -6.84 -6.18
C ILE A 77 -34.14 -6.87 -5.53
N THR A 78 -33.86 -7.82 -4.63
CA THR A 78 -32.57 -7.90 -3.94
C THR A 78 -31.44 -8.31 -4.89
N LEU A 79 -31.69 -9.24 -5.81
CA LEU A 79 -30.73 -9.64 -6.84
C LEU A 79 -30.39 -8.47 -7.75
N THR A 80 -31.39 -7.72 -8.21
CA THR A 80 -31.21 -6.55 -9.08
C THR A 80 -30.41 -5.44 -8.38
N ALA A 81 -30.67 -5.18 -7.09
CA ALA A 81 -29.94 -4.20 -6.30
C ALA A 81 -28.48 -4.62 -6.07
N ALA A 82 -28.23 -5.92 -5.83
CA ALA A 82 -26.88 -6.46 -5.69
C ALA A 82 -26.05 -6.29 -6.97
N VAL A 83 -26.63 -6.63 -8.14
CA VAL A 83 -25.95 -6.46 -9.44
C VAL A 83 -25.64 -4.98 -9.73
N LYS A 84 -26.57 -4.06 -9.46
CA LYS A 84 -26.32 -2.62 -9.63
C LYS A 84 -25.22 -2.09 -8.70
N THR A 85 -25.17 -2.59 -7.47
CA THR A 85 -24.11 -2.26 -6.50
C THR A 85 -22.76 -2.79 -6.98
N GLN A 86 -22.70 -4.03 -7.48
CA GLN A 86 -21.50 -4.62 -8.06
C GLN A 86 -21.01 -3.82 -9.27
N MET A 87 -21.90 -3.43 -10.19
CA MET A 87 -21.55 -2.60 -11.35
C MET A 87 -20.94 -1.26 -10.94
N ALA A 88 -21.51 -0.58 -9.94
CA ALA A 88 -20.95 0.67 -9.44
C ALA A 88 -19.53 0.46 -8.86
N SER A 89 -19.30 -0.67 -8.18
CA SER A 89 -17.97 -1.06 -7.68
C SER A 89 -16.99 -1.42 -8.80
N GLU A 90 -17.43 -2.11 -9.86
CA GLU A 90 -16.61 -2.42 -11.05
C GLU A 90 -16.20 -1.12 -11.77
N VAL A 91 -17.13 -0.17 -11.95
CA VAL A 91 -16.81 1.15 -12.52
C VAL A 91 -15.79 1.90 -11.67
N LEU A 92 -15.93 1.87 -10.34
CA LEU A 92 -14.96 2.49 -9.43
C LEU A 92 -13.57 1.85 -9.56
N MET A 93 -13.50 0.52 -9.58
CA MET A 93 -12.25 -0.22 -9.75
C MET A 93 -11.58 0.11 -11.09
N HIS A 94 -12.34 0.10 -12.18
CA HIS A 94 -11.80 0.44 -13.50
C HIS A 94 -11.34 1.90 -13.59
N SER A 95 -12.02 2.83 -12.91
CA SER A 95 -11.62 4.24 -12.82
C SER A 95 -10.27 4.40 -12.12
N GLN A 96 -10.08 3.71 -10.99
CA GLN A 96 -8.79 3.69 -10.29
C GLN A 96 -7.69 3.04 -11.13
N ARG A 97 -7.99 1.94 -11.81
CA ARG A 97 -7.06 1.27 -12.72
C ARG A 97 -6.67 2.18 -13.89
N LEU A 98 -7.61 2.95 -14.43
CA LEU A 98 -7.35 3.96 -15.47
C LEU A 98 -6.37 5.03 -14.97
N GLY A 99 -6.59 5.56 -13.76
CA GLY A 99 -5.71 6.54 -13.13
C GLY A 99 -4.29 6.02 -12.90
N LYS A 100 -4.13 4.72 -12.60
CA LYS A 100 -2.80 4.07 -12.47
C LYS A 100 -2.17 3.73 -13.82
N ALA A 101 -2.96 3.43 -14.84
CA ALA A 101 -2.47 3.05 -16.16
C ALA A 101 -2.00 4.28 -16.97
N ALA A 102 -2.63 5.44 -16.81
CA ALA A 102 -2.29 6.69 -17.52
C ALA A 102 -0.80 7.10 -17.42
N PRO A 103 -0.18 7.24 -16.22
CA PRO A 103 1.25 7.56 -16.09
C PRO A 103 2.15 6.53 -16.78
N ASN A 104 1.82 5.25 -16.62
CA ASN A 104 2.60 4.14 -17.18
C ASN A 104 2.51 4.11 -18.72
N ALA A 105 1.36 4.46 -19.29
CA ALA A 105 1.17 4.57 -20.73
C ALA A 105 2.02 5.72 -21.32
N ILE A 106 2.11 6.85 -20.63
CA ILE A 106 2.99 7.96 -21.05
C ILE A 106 4.47 7.55 -21.08
N GLN A 107 4.88 6.70 -20.15
CA GLN A 107 6.24 6.10 -20.14
C GLN A 107 6.45 5.04 -21.24
N GLY A 108 5.49 4.86 -22.15
CA GLY A 108 5.56 3.94 -23.28
C GLY A 108 5.33 2.47 -22.91
N ASN A 109 4.67 2.18 -21.78
CA ASN A 109 4.32 0.81 -21.42
C ASN A 109 3.09 0.32 -22.22
N ARG A 110 3.29 -0.65 -23.13
CA ARG A 110 2.22 -1.25 -23.95
C ARG A 110 1.11 -1.91 -23.13
N ASP A 111 1.45 -2.53 -21.99
CA ASP A 111 0.45 -3.16 -21.13
C ASP A 111 -0.46 -2.12 -20.49
N ALA A 112 0.08 -0.95 -20.18
CA ALA A 112 -0.70 0.17 -19.65
C ALA A 112 -1.65 0.79 -20.69
N PHE A 113 -1.35 0.70 -22.00
CA PHE A 113 -2.32 1.07 -23.04
C PHE A 113 -3.48 0.07 -23.09
N ARG A 114 -3.22 -1.24 -23.02
CA ARG A 114 -4.28 -2.28 -22.93
C ARG A 114 -5.12 -2.11 -21.66
N GLN A 115 -4.44 -1.95 -20.53
CA GLN A 115 -4.77 -1.06 -19.40
C GLN A 115 -5.97 -0.13 -19.58
N LEU A 116 -5.65 1.01 -20.18
CA LEU A 116 -6.51 2.14 -20.44
C LEU A 116 -7.69 1.78 -21.34
N GLU A 117 -7.44 1.06 -22.43
CA GLU A 117 -8.48 0.69 -23.39
C GLU A 117 -9.56 -0.17 -22.75
N GLN A 118 -9.16 -1.23 -22.05
CA GLN A 118 -10.09 -2.13 -21.37
C GLN A 118 -10.87 -1.37 -20.29
N SER A 119 -10.19 -0.65 -19.38
CA SER A 119 -10.89 0.10 -18.33
C SER A 119 -11.87 1.12 -18.91
N ARG A 120 -11.49 1.83 -19.97
CA ARG A 120 -12.37 2.80 -20.63
C ARG A 120 -13.60 2.12 -21.24
N SER A 121 -13.42 0.98 -21.90
CA SER A 121 -14.52 0.23 -22.51
C SER A 121 -15.51 -0.28 -21.46
N GLU A 122 -15.01 -0.91 -20.39
CA GLU A 122 -15.81 -1.47 -19.30
C GLU A 122 -16.63 -0.38 -18.60
N ILE A 123 -16.02 0.78 -18.30
CA ILE A 123 -16.74 1.90 -17.69
C ILE A 123 -17.82 2.44 -18.62
N ASN A 124 -17.52 2.64 -19.91
CA ASN A 124 -18.50 3.13 -20.88
C ASN A 124 -19.70 2.18 -20.96
N GLN A 125 -19.46 0.87 -21.02
CA GLN A 125 -20.50 -0.14 -21.11
C GLN A 125 -21.33 -0.21 -19.83
N ALA A 126 -20.69 -0.24 -18.65
CA ALA A 126 -21.37 -0.29 -17.37
C ALA A 126 -22.23 0.96 -17.12
N LEU A 127 -21.73 2.17 -17.42
CA LEU A 127 -22.50 3.40 -17.26
C LEU A 127 -23.69 3.49 -18.23
N GLU A 128 -23.55 2.98 -19.46
CA GLU A 128 -24.67 2.93 -20.42
C GLU A 128 -25.78 2.00 -19.92
N VAL A 129 -25.42 0.81 -19.43
CA VAL A 129 -26.38 -0.17 -18.88
C VAL A 129 -27.02 0.35 -17.59
N LEU A 130 -26.26 1.02 -16.71
CA LEU A 130 -26.83 1.65 -15.51
C LEU A 130 -27.87 2.74 -15.86
N ALA A 131 -27.62 3.51 -16.92
CA ALA A 131 -28.51 4.59 -17.34
C ALA A 131 -29.77 4.09 -18.06
N GLN A 132 -29.62 3.20 -19.05
CA GLN A 132 -30.70 2.80 -19.96
C GLN A 132 -31.36 1.46 -19.61
N GLY A 133 -30.73 0.65 -18.75
CA GLY A 133 -31.08 -0.76 -18.60
C GLY A 133 -30.52 -1.60 -19.75
N GLY A 134 -30.51 -2.92 -19.59
CA GLY A 134 -29.92 -3.82 -20.57
C GLY A 134 -29.51 -5.15 -19.97
N GLN A 135 -28.67 -5.91 -20.67
CA GLN A 135 -28.08 -7.14 -20.14
C GLN A 135 -26.66 -6.92 -19.63
N TRP A 136 -26.39 -7.39 -18.41
CA TRP A 136 -25.07 -7.37 -17.79
C TRP A 136 -24.81 -8.72 -17.12
N GLN A 137 -23.70 -9.39 -17.49
CA GLN A 137 -23.29 -10.69 -16.92
C GLN A 137 -24.44 -11.74 -16.84
N GLY A 138 -25.32 -11.77 -17.84
CA GLY A 138 -26.46 -12.71 -17.89
C GLY A 138 -27.74 -12.26 -17.14
N HIS A 139 -27.71 -11.10 -16.50
CA HIS A 139 -28.87 -10.51 -15.81
C HIS A 139 -29.51 -9.39 -16.64
N THR A 140 -30.84 -9.34 -16.67
CA THR A 140 -31.59 -8.25 -17.32
C THR A 140 -31.90 -7.17 -16.29
N LEU A 141 -31.32 -5.98 -16.48
CA LEU A 141 -31.44 -4.85 -15.57
C LEU A 141 -32.51 -3.88 -16.06
N PRO A 142 -33.49 -3.51 -15.20
CA PRO A 142 -34.45 -2.48 -15.54
C PRO A 142 -33.79 -1.10 -15.53
N LYS A 143 -34.31 -0.20 -16.37
CA LYS A 143 -33.92 1.21 -16.44
C LYS A 143 -33.91 1.85 -15.05
N ALA A 144 -32.97 2.76 -14.81
CA ALA A 144 -32.89 3.48 -13.54
C ALA A 144 -34.15 4.32 -13.29
N ASN A 145 -34.52 4.42 -12.01
CA ASN A 145 -35.63 5.26 -11.55
C ASN A 145 -35.29 6.75 -11.72
N ASP A 146 -36.28 7.62 -11.90
CA ASP A 146 -36.09 9.04 -12.30
C ASP A 146 -35.15 9.82 -11.37
N ALA A 147 -35.16 9.51 -10.06
CA ALA A 147 -34.26 10.12 -9.07
C ALA A 147 -32.78 9.68 -9.22
N LEU A 148 -32.53 8.46 -9.69
CA LEU A 148 -31.18 7.90 -9.86
C LEU A 148 -30.62 8.18 -11.26
N VAL A 149 -31.47 8.34 -12.28
CA VAL A 149 -31.06 8.72 -13.65
C VAL A 149 -30.26 10.01 -13.65
N LEU A 150 -30.71 11.04 -12.91
CA LEU A 150 -29.98 12.32 -12.80
C LEU A 150 -28.57 12.16 -12.21
N ARG A 151 -28.40 11.23 -11.24
CA ARG A 151 -27.09 10.95 -10.62
C ARG A 151 -26.16 10.20 -11.57
N ILE A 152 -26.70 9.20 -12.27
CA ILE A 152 -25.96 8.43 -13.27
C ILE A 152 -25.53 9.35 -14.42
N GLU A 153 -26.37 10.28 -14.85
CA GLU A 153 -26.03 11.24 -15.90
C GLU A 153 -24.93 12.22 -15.45
N ALA A 154 -24.93 12.63 -14.18
CA ALA A 154 -23.85 13.44 -13.60
C ALA A 154 -22.52 12.66 -13.54
N ILE A 155 -22.55 11.36 -13.24
CA ILE A 155 -21.39 10.46 -13.28
C ILE A 155 -20.89 10.30 -14.72
N ARG A 156 -21.79 10.07 -15.67
CA ARG A 156 -21.48 9.95 -17.10
C ARG A 156 -20.83 11.23 -17.65
N SER A 157 -21.37 12.39 -17.29
CA SER A 157 -20.81 13.69 -17.66
C SER A 157 -19.41 13.91 -17.06
N ALA A 158 -19.20 13.53 -15.80
CA ALA A 158 -17.88 13.60 -15.16
C ALA A 158 -16.88 12.65 -15.84
N TRP A 159 -17.31 11.43 -16.15
CA TRP A 159 -16.51 10.41 -16.83
C TRP A 159 -16.16 10.80 -18.28
N GLN A 160 -17.04 11.49 -18.99
CA GLN A 160 -16.85 11.79 -20.42
C GLN A 160 -15.54 12.52 -20.71
N ARG A 161 -15.11 13.43 -19.83
CA ARG A 161 -13.82 14.13 -19.95
C ARG A 161 -12.63 13.18 -19.80
N SER A 162 -12.65 12.31 -18.80
CA SER A 162 -11.65 11.26 -18.61
C SER A 162 -11.63 10.24 -19.74
N SER A 163 -12.80 9.87 -20.29
CA SER A 163 -12.93 8.97 -21.43
C SER A 163 -12.31 9.57 -22.69
N GLN A 164 -12.48 10.88 -22.93
CA GLN A 164 -11.84 11.60 -24.02
C GLN A 164 -10.32 11.71 -23.83
N ALA A 165 -9.86 12.03 -22.62
CA ALA A 165 -8.43 12.07 -22.30
C ALA A 165 -7.77 10.69 -22.47
N SER A 166 -8.43 9.62 -22.05
CA SER A 166 -7.97 8.25 -22.27
C SER A 166 -7.92 7.90 -23.77
N ALA A 167 -8.92 8.32 -24.56
CA ALA A 167 -8.89 8.14 -26.02
C ALA A 167 -7.73 8.90 -26.69
N GLN A 168 -7.42 10.10 -26.21
CA GLN A 168 -6.26 10.87 -26.68
C GLN A 168 -4.95 10.16 -26.36
N LEU A 169 -4.80 9.60 -25.16
CA LEU A 169 -3.61 8.80 -24.81
C LEU A 169 -3.47 7.58 -25.72
N LEU A 170 -4.56 6.84 -25.94
CA LEU A 170 -4.56 5.66 -26.84
C LEU A 170 -4.17 6.05 -28.28
N ALA A 171 -4.63 7.19 -28.77
CA ALA A 171 -4.24 7.70 -30.10
C ALA A 171 -2.74 8.04 -30.22
N LEU A 172 -2.06 8.27 -29.11
CA LEU A 172 -0.63 8.59 -29.03
C LEU A 172 0.26 7.39 -28.70
N GLU A 173 -0.28 6.17 -28.67
CA GLU A 173 0.45 4.95 -28.29
C GLU A 173 1.75 4.78 -29.08
N LYS A 174 1.71 4.94 -30.41
CA LYS A 174 2.89 4.76 -31.26
C LYS A 174 3.99 5.79 -30.95
N GLN A 175 3.60 7.03 -30.69
CA GLN A 175 4.49 8.14 -30.39
C GLN A 175 5.14 7.96 -29.01
N LEU A 176 4.36 7.55 -28.01
CA LEU A 176 4.82 7.36 -26.62
C LEU A 176 5.67 6.09 -26.44
N THR A 177 5.32 5.00 -27.12
CA THR A 177 6.13 3.77 -27.12
C THR A 177 7.46 3.97 -27.85
N GLY A 178 7.46 4.73 -28.96
CA GLY A 178 8.68 5.15 -29.66
C GLY A 178 9.58 6.02 -28.79
N PHE A 179 8.99 6.96 -28.04
CA PHE A 179 9.71 7.87 -27.14
C PHE A 179 10.58 7.13 -26.11
N ARG A 180 10.03 6.08 -25.45
CA ARG A 180 10.79 5.25 -24.50
C ARG A 180 12.02 4.61 -25.13
N SER A 181 11.85 4.07 -26.34
CA SER A 181 12.96 3.44 -27.09
C SER A 181 14.04 4.46 -27.44
N THR A 182 13.64 5.65 -27.92
CA THR A 182 14.56 6.73 -28.23
C THR A 182 15.33 7.19 -26.99
N LEU A 183 14.66 7.34 -25.84
CA LEU A 183 15.32 7.72 -24.60
C LEU A 183 16.32 6.67 -24.11
N GLN A 184 16.00 5.37 -24.23
CA GLN A 184 16.94 4.29 -23.93
C GLN A 184 18.19 4.36 -24.82
N LYS A 185 18.03 4.65 -26.12
CA LYS A 185 19.17 4.87 -27.01
C LYS A 185 20.00 6.08 -26.60
N LEU A 186 19.38 7.19 -26.24
CA LEU A 186 20.11 8.37 -25.74
C LEU A 186 20.91 8.04 -24.46
N ASN A 187 20.31 7.31 -23.53
CA ASN A 187 20.99 6.90 -22.29
C ASN A 187 22.12 5.90 -22.50
N THR A 188 22.11 5.12 -23.59
CA THR A 188 23.24 4.24 -23.97
C THR A 188 24.35 4.98 -24.70
N LEU A 189 24.00 6.02 -25.48
CA LEU A 189 24.98 6.85 -26.18
C LEU A 189 25.65 7.88 -25.25
N ASN A 190 24.97 8.34 -24.19
CA ASN A 190 25.49 9.41 -23.34
C ASN A 190 26.83 9.08 -22.65
N PRO A 191 27.03 7.88 -22.06
CA PRO A 191 28.32 7.48 -21.51
C PRO A 191 29.44 7.43 -22.56
N VAL A 192 29.12 6.99 -23.79
CA VAL A 192 30.08 6.92 -24.89
C VAL A 192 30.53 8.33 -25.31
N LEU A 193 29.60 9.28 -25.37
CA LEU A 193 29.92 10.68 -25.66
C LEU A 193 30.77 11.32 -24.56
N LEU A 194 30.47 11.01 -23.29
CA LEU A 194 31.24 11.49 -22.15
C LEU A 194 32.68 10.97 -22.20
N GLU A 195 32.85 9.65 -22.37
CA GLU A 195 34.17 9.01 -22.46
C GLU A 195 35.01 9.59 -23.60
N LEU A 196 34.43 9.72 -24.80
CA LEU A 196 35.13 10.33 -25.95
C LEU A 196 35.48 11.80 -25.69
N SER A 197 34.61 12.55 -25.01
CA SER A 197 34.88 13.96 -24.66
C SER A 197 36.01 14.09 -23.63
N GLU A 198 36.07 13.21 -22.63
CA GLU A 198 37.16 13.15 -21.64
C GLU A 198 38.50 12.74 -22.27
N GLN A 199 38.49 11.80 -23.22
CA GLN A 199 39.67 11.41 -23.99
C GLN A 199 40.19 12.59 -24.83
N VAL A 200 39.29 13.32 -25.51
CA VAL A 200 39.66 14.54 -26.26
C VAL A 200 40.27 15.60 -25.34
N ALA A 201 39.65 15.86 -24.18
CA ALA A 201 40.17 16.83 -23.21
C ALA A 201 41.57 16.46 -22.71
N THR A 202 41.79 15.17 -22.45
CA THR A 202 43.09 14.65 -21.99
C THR A 202 44.17 14.75 -23.06
N LEU A 203 43.86 14.40 -24.32
CA LEU A 203 44.79 14.51 -25.45
C LEU A 203 45.17 15.96 -25.75
N LEU A 204 44.21 16.89 -25.66
CA LEU A 204 44.47 18.33 -25.82
C LEU A 204 45.36 18.88 -24.69
N ALA A 205 45.12 18.45 -23.44
CA ALA A 205 45.96 18.85 -22.31
C ALA A 205 47.41 18.36 -22.45
N GLN A 206 47.62 17.14 -22.96
CA GLN A 206 48.96 16.56 -23.17
C GLN A 206 49.75 17.23 -24.31
N THR A 207 49.06 17.80 -25.29
CA THR A 207 49.67 18.36 -26.50
C THR A 207 49.95 19.87 -26.42
N GLY A 208 49.75 20.48 -25.23
CA GLY A 208 49.99 21.90 -25.02
C GLY A 208 48.95 22.79 -25.68
N ALA A 209 47.69 22.34 -25.77
CA ALA A 209 46.60 23.12 -26.33
C ALA A 209 46.39 24.45 -25.59
N SER A 210 45.88 25.46 -26.31
CA SER A 210 45.64 26.78 -25.73
C SER A 210 44.59 26.72 -24.61
N PRO A 211 44.59 27.68 -23.65
CA PRO A 211 43.59 27.73 -22.59
C PRO A 211 42.14 27.73 -23.10
N ARG A 212 41.89 28.26 -24.31
CA ARG A 212 40.57 28.24 -24.95
C ARG A 212 40.17 26.85 -25.43
N GLU A 213 41.10 26.09 -26.00
CA GLU A 213 40.84 24.71 -26.43
C GLU A 213 40.56 23.82 -25.21
N ILE A 214 41.31 23.99 -24.12
CA ILE A 214 41.06 23.27 -22.86
C ILE A 214 39.68 23.62 -22.30
N ALA A 215 39.31 24.90 -22.28
CA ALA A 215 37.98 25.35 -21.82
C ALA A 215 36.84 24.79 -22.69
N ALA A 216 37.01 24.78 -24.02
CA ALA A 216 36.03 24.21 -24.95
C ALA A 216 35.91 22.69 -24.80
N ALA A 217 37.00 21.98 -24.53
CA ALA A 217 36.98 20.55 -24.25
C ALA A 217 36.27 20.24 -22.92
N GLY A 218 36.52 21.04 -21.88
CA GLY A 218 35.78 20.97 -20.61
C GLY A 218 34.28 21.26 -20.80
N GLN A 219 33.93 22.19 -21.70
CA GLN A 219 32.52 22.43 -22.05
C GLN A 219 31.87 21.23 -22.73
N LEU A 220 32.56 20.49 -23.60
CA LEU A 220 32.03 19.25 -24.18
C LEU A 220 31.66 18.25 -23.08
N VAL A 221 32.57 18.00 -22.13
CA VAL A 221 32.32 17.09 -20.99
C VAL A 221 31.09 17.54 -20.19
N MET A 222 31.03 18.81 -19.80
CA MET A 222 29.87 19.35 -19.06
C MET A 222 28.56 19.25 -19.86
N LEU A 223 28.60 19.54 -21.16
CA LEU A 223 27.43 19.43 -22.02
C LEU A 223 26.93 17.98 -22.13
N THR A 224 27.80 16.97 -22.21
CA THR A 224 27.34 15.56 -22.20
C THR A 224 26.60 15.17 -20.93
N GLN A 225 27.06 15.67 -19.77
CA GLN A 225 26.37 15.44 -18.49
C GLN A 225 25.02 16.15 -18.45
N ARG A 226 24.98 17.42 -18.91
CA ARG A 226 23.74 18.21 -18.95
C ARG A 226 22.72 17.64 -19.94
N LEU A 227 23.16 17.20 -21.12
CA LEU A 227 22.33 16.51 -22.11
C LEU A 227 21.70 15.23 -21.53
N GLY A 228 22.50 14.41 -20.84
CA GLY A 228 22.00 13.21 -20.16
C GLY A 228 20.97 13.52 -19.07
N LYS A 229 21.23 14.54 -18.23
CA LYS A 229 20.30 14.98 -17.19
C LYS A 229 18.99 15.50 -17.79
N SER A 230 19.08 16.43 -18.74
CA SER A 230 17.91 17.06 -19.37
C SER A 230 17.10 16.07 -20.21
N ALA A 231 17.72 15.04 -20.80
CA ALA A 231 16.97 13.96 -21.46
C ALA A 231 16.15 13.13 -20.45
N ASN A 232 16.70 12.84 -19.27
CA ASN A 232 16.02 12.06 -18.22
C ASN A 232 14.93 12.84 -17.48
N GLU A 233 15.01 14.18 -17.46
CA GLU A 233 13.93 15.03 -16.89
C GLU A 233 12.57 14.81 -17.58
N PHE A 234 12.55 14.30 -18.83
CA PHE A 234 11.32 13.95 -19.54
C PHE A 234 10.52 12.81 -18.90
N LEU A 235 11.13 12.02 -18.00
CA LEU A 235 10.47 10.92 -17.28
C LEU A 235 9.94 11.33 -15.90
N THR A 236 10.14 12.58 -15.49
CA THR A 236 9.74 13.03 -14.15
C THR A 236 8.21 13.07 -13.98
N PRO A 237 7.71 12.85 -12.75
CA PRO A 237 6.27 12.86 -12.47
C PRO A 237 5.61 14.20 -12.82
N ASP A 238 6.29 15.31 -12.54
CA ASP A 238 5.79 16.69 -12.71
C ASP A 238 5.62 17.10 -14.18
N GLY A 239 6.11 16.28 -15.12
CA GLY A 239 5.98 16.50 -16.55
C GLY A 239 7.07 17.39 -17.14
N ILE A 240 6.97 17.63 -18.45
CA ILE A 240 7.97 18.37 -19.21
C ILE A 240 7.80 19.87 -18.97
N ASN A 241 8.86 20.55 -18.52
CA ASN A 241 8.99 21.99 -18.71
C ASN A 241 9.43 22.26 -20.17
N GLN A 242 8.72 23.16 -20.87
CA GLN A 242 9.12 23.63 -22.21
C GLN A 242 10.54 24.19 -22.22
N ASP A 243 10.98 24.76 -21.09
CA ASP A 243 12.33 25.27 -20.91
C ASP A 243 13.37 24.13 -20.98
N THR A 244 13.11 22.98 -20.37
CA THR A 244 14.03 21.82 -20.40
C THR A 244 14.19 21.29 -21.82
N ALA A 245 13.10 21.21 -22.59
CA ALA A 245 13.17 20.78 -23.99
C ALA A 245 13.95 21.77 -24.86
N PHE A 246 13.77 23.07 -24.63
CA PHE A 246 14.53 24.11 -25.32
C PHE A 246 16.02 24.08 -24.95
N LEU A 247 16.34 23.96 -23.66
CA LEU A 247 17.71 23.83 -23.16
C LEU A 247 18.40 22.60 -23.75
N LEU A 248 17.73 21.45 -23.77
CA LEU A 248 18.25 20.21 -24.34
C LEU A 248 18.62 20.38 -25.83
N GLY A 249 17.77 21.03 -26.62
CA GLY A 249 18.07 21.35 -28.03
C GLY A 249 19.25 22.31 -28.19
N ARG A 250 19.29 23.38 -27.37
CA ARG A 250 20.38 24.37 -27.39
C ARG A 250 21.72 23.73 -27.04
N ASP A 251 21.75 22.88 -26.02
CA ASP A 251 22.95 22.22 -25.53
C ASP A 251 23.49 21.24 -26.56
N ALA A 252 22.59 20.54 -27.26
CA ALA A 252 22.97 19.64 -28.34
C ALA A 252 23.56 20.42 -29.55
N SER A 253 22.97 21.56 -29.90
CA SER A 253 23.53 22.44 -30.94
C SER A 253 24.92 22.95 -30.54
N THR A 254 25.06 23.43 -29.30
CA THR A 254 26.34 23.94 -28.78
C THR A 254 27.42 22.85 -28.78
N PHE A 255 27.05 21.62 -28.41
CA PHE A 255 27.94 20.48 -28.47
C PHE A 255 28.42 20.20 -29.89
N ALA A 256 27.50 20.14 -30.86
CA ALA A 256 27.84 19.99 -32.27
C ALA A 256 28.77 21.10 -32.77
N ASP A 257 28.48 22.35 -32.44
CA ASP A 257 29.25 23.51 -32.87
C ASP A 257 30.70 23.47 -32.35
N ILE A 258 30.90 23.06 -31.09
CA ILE A 258 32.23 22.92 -30.50
C ILE A 258 33.00 21.75 -31.17
N VAL A 259 32.35 20.61 -31.39
CA VAL A 259 32.98 19.47 -32.09
C VAL A 259 33.38 19.85 -33.52
N HIS A 260 32.53 20.59 -34.23
CA HIS A 260 32.82 21.08 -35.58
C HIS A 260 33.99 22.08 -35.56
N ALA A 261 34.01 22.99 -34.58
CA ALA A 261 35.07 23.97 -34.41
C ALA A 261 36.43 23.33 -34.14
N PHE A 262 36.48 22.24 -33.37
CA PHE A 262 37.73 21.50 -33.17
C PHE A 262 38.21 20.77 -34.42
N LEU A 263 37.30 20.30 -35.29
CA LEU A 263 37.69 19.57 -36.50
C LEU A 263 38.09 20.49 -37.66
N ASP A 264 37.36 21.58 -37.86
CA ASP A 264 37.48 22.43 -39.06
C ASP A 264 37.93 23.87 -38.75
N GLY A 265 37.97 24.25 -37.47
CA GLY A 265 38.24 25.62 -37.02
C GLY A 265 36.98 26.49 -37.05
N SER A 266 36.86 27.41 -36.10
CA SER A 266 35.75 28.37 -36.04
C SER A 266 36.25 29.78 -35.69
N PRO A 267 36.13 30.76 -36.61
CA PRO A 267 36.46 32.15 -36.30
C PRO A 267 35.48 32.78 -35.30
N VAL A 268 34.22 32.30 -35.25
CA VAL A 268 33.18 32.79 -34.33
C VAL A 268 33.50 32.37 -32.89
N LEU A 269 33.84 31.10 -32.68
CA LEU A 269 34.24 30.58 -31.36
C LEU A 269 35.70 30.88 -31.03
N ARG A 270 36.46 31.45 -31.98
CA ARG A 270 37.91 31.71 -31.88
C ARG A 270 38.69 30.45 -31.49
N LEU A 271 38.28 29.31 -32.06
CA LEU A 271 38.89 28.00 -31.87
C LEU A 271 39.62 27.60 -33.16
N PRO A 272 40.94 27.37 -33.12
CA PRO A 272 41.66 26.82 -34.25
C PRO A 272 41.31 25.34 -34.45
N ALA A 273 41.51 24.83 -35.66
CA ALA A 273 41.36 23.40 -35.94
C ALA A 273 42.47 22.61 -35.24
N VAL A 274 42.10 21.52 -34.57
CA VAL A 274 43.06 20.61 -33.91
C VAL A 274 43.90 19.93 -34.98
N THR A 275 45.21 19.99 -34.81
CA THR A 275 46.20 19.44 -35.76
C THR A 275 46.73 18.06 -35.34
N ASN A 276 46.68 17.72 -34.05
CA ASN A 276 47.12 16.43 -33.55
C ASN A 276 46.26 15.28 -34.12
N ALA A 277 46.91 14.26 -34.69
CA ALA A 277 46.24 13.17 -35.40
C ALA A 277 45.35 12.31 -34.48
N ASP A 278 45.80 11.99 -33.26
CA ASP A 278 45.06 11.16 -32.31
C ASP A 278 43.83 11.89 -31.78
N ALA A 279 43.98 13.17 -31.43
CA ALA A 279 42.88 14.03 -30.99
C ALA A 279 41.85 14.23 -32.11
N ARG A 280 42.29 14.44 -33.36
CA ARG A 280 41.38 14.48 -34.52
C ARG A 280 40.65 13.17 -34.74
N GLY A 281 41.31 12.02 -34.53
CA GLY A 281 40.69 10.69 -34.60
C GLY A 281 39.52 10.56 -33.61
N ARG A 282 39.76 10.90 -32.34
CA ARG A 282 38.73 10.88 -31.29
C ARG A 282 37.61 11.89 -31.51
N LEU A 283 37.94 13.10 -31.99
CA LEU A 283 36.93 14.09 -32.37
C LEU A 283 36.03 13.62 -33.52
N SER A 284 36.60 12.91 -34.51
CA SER A 284 35.80 12.36 -35.61
C SER A 284 34.87 11.24 -35.15
N GLU A 285 35.35 10.38 -34.26
CA GLU A 285 34.53 9.35 -33.61
C GLU A 285 33.41 9.98 -32.76
N LEU A 286 33.75 11.00 -31.96
CA LEU A 286 32.79 11.78 -31.16
C LEU A 286 31.72 12.43 -32.04
N ARG A 287 32.11 13.04 -33.16
CA ARG A 287 31.17 13.60 -34.14
C ARG A 287 30.22 12.54 -34.69
N SER A 288 30.73 11.35 -35.01
CA SER A 288 29.93 10.25 -35.54
C SER A 288 28.90 9.76 -34.51
N GLN A 289 29.32 9.52 -33.27
CA GLN A 289 28.42 9.10 -32.19
C GLN A 289 27.40 10.20 -31.87
N PHE A 290 27.84 11.46 -31.83
CA PHE A 290 26.96 12.58 -31.57
C PHE A 290 25.93 12.79 -32.68
N ALA A 291 26.27 12.53 -33.95
CA ALA A 291 25.30 12.59 -35.05
C ALA A 291 24.16 11.58 -34.88
N ILE A 292 24.43 10.40 -34.31
CA ILE A 292 23.40 9.41 -33.96
C ILE A 292 22.56 9.95 -32.80
N TYR A 293 23.20 10.44 -31.73
CA TYR A 293 22.54 11.04 -30.57
C TYR A 293 21.60 12.19 -30.98
N HIS A 294 22.11 13.13 -31.78
CA HIS A 294 21.37 14.30 -32.24
C HIS A 294 20.14 13.92 -33.09
N ARG A 295 20.23 12.85 -33.91
CA ARG A 295 19.10 12.36 -34.71
C ARG A 295 17.99 11.80 -33.82
N GLU A 296 18.33 10.98 -32.84
CA GLU A 296 17.39 10.43 -31.87
C GLU A 296 16.77 11.57 -31.03
N LEU A 297 17.58 12.54 -30.60
CA LEU A 297 17.12 13.72 -29.86
C LEU A 297 16.13 14.58 -30.69
N SER A 298 16.42 14.79 -31.97
CA SER A 298 15.53 15.54 -32.87
C SER A 298 14.16 14.85 -33.01
N GLY A 299 14.12 13.52 -32.96
CA GLY A 299 12.88 12.75 -32.92
C GLY A 299 12.05 13.01 -31.67
N ILE A 300 12.69 13.18 -30.51
CA ILE A 300 12.03 13.58 -29.25
C ILE A 300 11.47 15.00 -29.35
N LEU A 301 12.31 15.95 -29.75
CA LEU A 301 11.91 17.37 -29.84
C LEU A 301 10.78 17.58 -30.86
N GLY A 302 10.80 16.83 -31.97
CA GLY A 302 9.72 16.85 -32.97
C GLY A 302 8.37 16.32 -32.46
N ASN A 303 8.37 15.46 -31.44
CA ASN A 303 7.16 14.89 -30.83
C ASN A 303 6.76 15.56 -29.51
N LEU A 304 7.43 16.65 -29.11
CA LEU A 304 7.19 17.34 -27.85
C LEU A 304 5.71 17.72 -27.65
N LYS A 305 5.04 18.22 -28.70
CA LYS A 305 3.61 18.58 -28.64
C LYS A 305 2.73 17.39 -28.29
N HIS A 306 3.02 16.20 -28.82
CA HIS A 306 2.29 14.97 -28.51
C HIS A 306 2.49 14.57 -27.06
N PHE A 307 3.71 14.70 -26.53
CA PHE A 307 3.97 14.39 -25.13
C PHE A 307 3.27 15.37 -24.17
N ILE A 308 3.29 16.67 -24.48
CA ILE A 308 2.56 17.69 -23.70
C ILE A 308 1.06 17.36 -23.67
N ALA A 309 0.48 17.01 -24.83
CA ALA A 309 -0.92 16.60 -24.91
C ALA A 309 -1.20 15.32 -24.09
N ALA A 310 -0.28 14.36 -24.09
CA ALA A 310 -0.39 13.15 -23.28
C ALA A 310 -0.37 13.46 -21.77
N LYS A 311 0.56 14.29 -21.30
CA LYS A 311 0.65 14.73 -19.90
C LYS A 311 -0.58 15.48 -19.44
N GLU A 312 -1.12 16.35 -20.28
CA GLU A 312 -2.37 17.06 -20.01
C GLU A 312 -3.56 16.09 -19.90
N ALA A 313 -3.60 15.05 -20.74
CA ALA A 313 -4.61 14.00 -20.67
C ALA A 313 -4.50 13.16 -19.38
N GLU A 314 -3.28 12.76 -18.98
CA GLU A 314 -3.04 12.09 -17.69
C GLU A 314 -3.51 12.94 -16.51
N ARG A 315 -3.14 14.22 -16.49
CA ARG A 315 -3.54 15.13 -15.41
C ARG A 315 -5.06 15.24 -15.31
N ARG A 316 -5.77 15.30 -16.43
CA ARG A 316 -7.24 15.29 -16.45
C ARG A 316 -7.81 14.00 -15.88
N ILE A 317 -7.30 12.84 -16.32
CA ILE A 317 -7.72 11.54 -15.79
C ILE A 317 -7.53 11.50 -14.27
N PHE A 318 -6.38 11.99 -13.77
CA PHE A 318 -6.09 12.00 -12.35
C PHE A 318 -7.06 12.88 -11.55
N LEU A 319 -7.29 14.12 -12.00
CA LEU A 319 -8.19 15.07 -11.31
C LEU A 319 -9.65 14.62 -11.33
N ASP A 320 -10.13 14.08 -12.46
CA ASP A 320 -11.51 13.62 -12.59
C ASP A 320 -11.77 12.31 -11.82
N ASN A 321 -10.74 11.47 -11.61
CA ASN A 321 -10.88 10.19 -10.90
C ASN A 321 -11.35 10.38 -9.44
N GLU A 322 -10.88 11.42 -8.76
CA GLU A 322 -11.29 11.71 -7.38
C GLU A 322 -12.77 12.16 -7.29
N SER A 323 -13.16 13.08 -8.18
CA SER A 323 -14.56 13.50 -8.35
C SER A 323 -15.48 12.32 -8.70
N LEU A 324 -15.02 11.44 -9.59
CA LEU A 324 -15.77 10.26 -10.02
C LEU A 324 -15.92 9.25 -8.87
N ARG A 325 -14.87 9.05 -8.07
CA ARG A 325 -14.89 8.21 -6.87
C ARG A 325 -15.97 8.64 -5.89
N GLU A 326 -16.04 9.92 -5.54
CA GLU A 326 -17.05 10.44 -4.61
C GLU A 326 -18.48 10.20 -5.12
N ARG A 327 -18.72 10.46 -6.40
CA ARG A 327 -20.04 10.26 -7.02
C ARG A 327 -20.44 8.78 -7.10
N LEU A 328 -19.49 7.90 -7.40
CA LEU A 328 -19.71 6.45 -7.44
C LEU A 328 -19.98 5.87 -6.05
N LEU A 329 -19.26 6.34 -5.02
CA LEU A 329 -19.52 5.94 -3.63
C LEU A 329 -20.91 6.39 -3.17
N ALA A 330 -21.32 7.61 -3.52
CA ALA A 330 -22.68 8.09 -3.25
C ALA A 330 -23.73 7.23 -3.98
N LEU A 331 -23.51 6.91 -5.26
CA LEU A 331 -24.40 6.03 -6.03
C LEU A 331 -24.49 4.61 -5.42
N GLN A 332 -23.37 4.06 -4.96
CA GLN A 332 -23.32 2.75 -4.29
C GLN A 332 -24.10 2.77 -2.97
N GLN A 333 -23.99 3.86 -2.20
CA GLN A 333 -24.75 4.05 -0.98
C GLN A 333 -26.25 4.22 -1.27
N ASP A 334 -26.61 4.91 -2.36
CA ASP A 334 -28.00 5.04 -2.79
C ASP A 334 -28.58 3.69 -3.25
N TYR A 335 -27.83 2.85 -3.96
CA TYR A 335 -28.29 1.51 -4.32
C TYR A 335 -28.50 0.62 -3.09
N ARG A 336 -27.58 0.66 -2.12
CA ARG A 336 -27.73 -0.05 -0.83
C ARG A 336 -28.87 0.53 0.03
N GLY A 337 -29.05 1.84 0.03
CA GLY A 337 -30.13 2.53 0.75
C GLY A 337 -31.50 2.34 0.11
N SER A 338 -31.54 2.10 -1.21
CA SER A 338 -32.74 1.74 -1.96
C SER A 338 -33.22 0.30 -1.73
N GLU A 339 -32.59 -0.44 -0.80
CA GLU A 339 -33.11 -1.66 -0.17
C GLU A 339 -34.36 -1.37 0.70
N GLY A 340 -35.32 -0.61 0.17
CA GLY A 340 -36.66 -0.36 0.72
C GLY A 340 -37.56 -1.61 0.71
N GLY A 341 -36.97 -2.79 0.85
CA GLY A 341 -37.67 -4.05 1.04
C GLY A 341 -38.16 -4.25 2.47
N GLY A 342 -37.96 -3.30 3.40
CA GLY A 342 -38.43 -3.43 4.79
C GLY A 342 -39.91 -3.82 4.88
N GLY A 343 -40.77 -3.16 4.09
CA GLY A 343 -42.20 -3.51 3.99
C GLY A 343 -42.45 -4.89 3.38
N LEU A 344 -41.69 -5.27 2.35
CA LEU A 344 -41.77 -6.59 1.70
C LEU A 344 -41.26 -7.73 2.60
N ARG A 345 -40.25 -7.48 3.45
CA ARG A 345 -39.74 -8.42 4.47
C ARG A 345 -40.78 -8.69 5.54
N TRP A 346 -41.45 -7.65 6.03
CA TRP A 346 -42.57 -7.79 6.95
C TRP A 346 -43.78 -8.46 6.28
N ALA A 347 -44.09 -8.11 5.02
CA ALA A 347 -45.16 -8.77 4.26
C ALA A 347 -44.89 -10.27 4.04
N LEU A 348 -43.64 -10.66 3.74
CA LEU A 348 -43.21 -12.05 3.65
C LEU A 348 -43.43 -12.77 4.99
N ALA A 349 -42.95 -12.20 6.10
CA ALA A 349 -43.12 -12.76 7.45
C ALA A 349 -44.59 -12.92 7.86
N ILE A 350 -45.43 -11.91 7.57
CA ILE A 350 -46.88 -11.95 7.85
C ILE A 350 -47.56 -13.02 6.99
N SER A 351 -47.24 -13.12 5.69
CA SER A 351 -47.82 -14.12 4.79
C SER A 351 -47.42 -15.56 5.16
N ALA A 352 -46.18 -15.76 5.64
CA ALA A 352 -45.70 -17.03 6.15
C ALA A 352 -46.43 -17.43 7.44
N LEU A 353 -46.60 -16.51 8.39
CA LEU A 353 -47.36 -16.72 9.64
C LEU A 353 -48.85 -17.01 9.37
N MET A 354 -49.46 -16.31 8.43
CA MET A 354 -50.85 -16.57 8.00
C MET A 354 -51.00 -17.96 7.38
N SER A 355 -50.06 -18.37 6.53
CA SER A 355 -50.06 -19.71 5.93
C SER A 355 -49.89 -20.82 6.98
N LEU A 356 -49.02 -20.59 7.97
CA LEU A 356 -48.75 -21.53 9.05
C LEU A 356 -49.95 -21.67 10.02
N SER A 357 -50.60 -20.55 10.35
CA SER A 357 -51.82 -20.55 11.18
C SER A 357 -53.02 -21.22 10.48
N LEU A 358 -53.22 -21.01 9.18
CA LEU A 358 -54.24 -21.73 8.41
C LEU A 358 -53.93 -23.23 8.32
N GLY A 359 -52.66 -23.61 8.18
CA GLY A 359 -52.22 -25.01 8.16
C GLY A 359 -52.54 -25.73 9.47
N LEU A 360 -52.23 -25.11 10.61
CA LEU A 360 -52.57 -25.62 11.94
C LEU A 360 -54.08 -25.74 12.16
N LEU A 361 -54.86 -24.77 11.68
CA LEU A 361 -56.33 -24.77 11.77
C LEU A 361 -56.95 -25.90 10.92
N VAL A 362 -56.44 -26.15 9.71
CA VAL A 362 -56.86 -27.29 8.86
C VAL A 362 -56.50 -28.62 9.51
N ALA A 363 -55.32 -28.75 10.11
CA ALA A 363 -54.87 -29.97 10.79
C ALA A 363 -55.74 -30.30 12.01
N ALA A 364 -56.04 -29.30 12.85
CA ALA A 364 -56.90 -29.46 14.02
C ALA A 364 -58.32 -29.89 13.65
N LEU A 365 -58.92 -29.31 12.60
CA LEU A 365 -60.26 -29.67 12.13
C LEU A 365 -60.33 -31.08 11.51
N GLN A 366 -59.26 -31.55 10.86
CA GLN A 366 -59.21 -32.93 10.36
C GLN A 366 -59.06 -33.96 11.48
N LEU A 367 -58.33 -33.62 12.55
CA LEU A 367 -58.22 -34.46 13.74
C LEU A 367 -59.56 -34.61 14.47
N GLN A 368 -60.40 -33.58 14.42
CA GLN A 368 -61.76 -33.62 14.98
C GLN A 368 -62.72 -34.44 14.10
N GLN A 369 -62.50 -34.46 12.78
CA GLN A 369 -63.32 -35.21 11.81
C GLN A 369 -62.98 -36.71 11.77
N SER A 370 -61.74 -37.10 12.06
CA SER A 370 -61.36 -38.53 12.14
C SER A 370 -61.98 -39.24 13.34
N ARG A 371 -62.26 -38.50 14.43
CA ARG A 371 -62.93 -39.02 15.64
C ARG A 371 -64.42 -39.31 15.46
N GLN A 372 -65.07 -38.79 14.41
CA GLN A 372 -66.50 -39.06 14.13
C GLN A 372 -66.71 -40.26 13.21
N ARG A 373 -65.75 -40.60 12.35
CA ARG A 373 -65.87 -41.74 11.42
C ARG A 373 -65.73 -43.11 12.09
N THR A 374 -65.21 -43.16 13.31
CA THR A 374 -65.10 -44.41 14.08
C THR A 374 -66.42 -44.82 14.75
N VAL A 375 -67.43 -43.95 14.78
CA VAL A 375 -68.76 -44.24 15.35
C VAL A 375 -69.76 -44.72 14.29
N GLU A 376 -69.53 -44.42 13.01
CA GLU A 376 -70.41 -44.82 11.89
C GLU A 376 -70.15 -46.25 11.36
N ALA A 377 -69.04 -46.89 11.74
CA ALA A 377 -68.70 -48.26 11.34
C ALA A 377 -69.45 -49.34 12.15
N GLU A 378 -70.03 -49.00 13.30
CA GLU A 378 -70.76 -49.94 14.16
C GLU A 378 -72.22 -50.18 13.71
N GLN A 379 -72.77 -49.30 12.87
CA GLN A 379 -74.13 -49.43 12.34
C GLN A 379 -74.25 -50.35 11.12
N ALA A 380 -73.12 -50.80 10.54
CA ALA A 380 -73.11 -51.79 9.43
C ALA A 380 -73.30 -53.24 9.90
N ARG A 381 -73.30 -53.50 11.22
CA ARG A 381 -73.43 -54.85 11.80
C ARG A 381 -74.88 -55.34 11.93
N SER A 382 -75.90 -54.48 11.78
CA SER A 382 -77.30 -54.85 12.05
C SER A 382 -78.04 -55.52 10.88
N GLN A 383 -77.40 -55.74 9.72
CA GLN A 383 -78.03 -56.37 8.55
C GLN A 383 -77.65 -57.86 8.32
N ALA A 384 -76.81 -58.45 9.17
CA ALA A 384 -76.43 -59.86 9.07
C ALA A 384 -77.29 -60.81 9.92
N GLU A 385 -78.48 -60.37 10.36
CA GLU A 385 -79.40 -61.17 11.20
C GLU A 385 -80.32 -62.14 10.41
N GLN A 386 -80.22 -62.21 9.08
CA GLN A 386 -81.13 -63.02 8.25
C GLN A 386 -80.66 -64.45 7.89
N GLN A 387 -79.46 -64.89 8.27
CA GLN A 387 -79.03 -66.30 8.10
C GLN A 387 -79.21 -67.15 9.37
N ARG A 388 -80.22 -66.80 10.17
CA ARG A 388 -80.51 -67.36 11.50
C ARG A 388 -81.22 -68.71 11.50
N LEU A 389 -81.26 -69.47 10.39
CA LEU A 389 -82.16 -70.62 10.25
C LEU A 389 -81.53 -71.96 9.84
N LYS A 390 -80.20 -72.12 9.99
CA LYS A 390 -79.53 -73.43 9.86
C LYS A 390 -78.52 -73.72 10.99
N ALA A 391 -78.74 -73.17 12.17
CA ALA A 391 -77.88 -73.33 13.34
C ALA A 391 -78.66 -73.89 14.54
N LEU A 392 -79.38 -75.00 14.35
CA LEU A 392 -80.22 -75.60 15.41
C LEU A 392 -80.03 -77.11 15.60
N ALA A 393 -78.90 -77.69 15.14
CA ALA A 393 -78.61 -79.12 15.38
C ALA A 393 -77.23 -79.43 15.97
N ASP A 394 -76.26 -78.50 15.97
CA ASP A 394 -74.93 -78.69 16.58
C ASP A 394 -74.68 -77.71 17.75
N GLU A 395 -75.74 -77.33 18.47
CA GLU A 395 -75.69 -76.27 19.49
C GLU A 395 -75.08 -76.69 20.83
N GLU A 396 -74.89 -77.99 21.10
CA GLU A 396 -74.42 -78.43 22.42
C GLU A 396 -72.89 -78.57 22.53
N ASP A 397 -72.18 -78.95 21.47
CA ASP A 397 -70.70 -79.01 21.48
C ASP A 397 -70.06 -77.65 21.21
N ALA A 398 -70.69 -76.83 20.36
CA ALA A 398 -70.27 -75.45 20.13
C ALA A 398 -70.43 -74.58 21.38
N ARG A 399 -71.47 -74.79 22.22
CA ARG A 399 -71.64 -74.05 23.48
C ARG A 399 -70.53 -74.37 24.50
N ARG A 400 -70.07 -75.61 24.61
CA ARG A 400 -68.96 -75.96 25.53
C ARG A 400 -67.61 -75.43 25.06
N ILE A 401 -67.31 -75.54 23.75
CA ILE A 401 -66.08 -74.98 23.17
C ILE A 401 -66.12 -73.45 23.19
N ASN A 402 -67.26 -72.82 22.91
CA ASN A 402 -67.44 -71.37 22.96
C ASN A 402 -67.41 -70.84 24.41
N GLN A 403 -67.97 -71.54 25.40
CA GLN A 403 -67.82 -71.17 26.82
C GLN A 403 -66.36 -71.31 27.29
N LYS A 404 -65.66 -72.37 26.91
CA LYS A 404 -64.21 -72.54 27.19
C LYS A 404 -63.37 -71.47 26.50
N ASN A 405 -63.65 -71.18 25.22
CA ASN A 405 -62.97 -70.14 24.45
C ASN A 405 -63.29 -68.74 24.98
N GLN A 406 -64.53 -68.45 25.39
CA GLN A 406 -64.91 -67.19 26.02
C GLN A 406 -64.22 -67.03 27.38
N ALA A 407 -64.15 -68.09 28.20
CA ALA A 407 -63.42 -68.05 29.45
C ALA A 407 -61.90 -67.87 29.26
N ALA A 408 -61.31 -68.53 28.26
CA ALA A 408 -59.90 -68.40 27.91
C ALA A 408 -59.57 -67.01 27.34
N ILE A 409 -60.43 -66.46 26.48
CA ILE A 409 -60.31 -65.08 25.96
C ILE A 409 -60.46 -64.06 27.10
N LEU A 410 -61.43 -64.23 28.01
CA LEU A 410 -61.61 -63.33 29.15
C LEU A 410 -60.41 -63.38 30.11
N ARG A 411 -59.82 -64.57 30.33
CA ARG A 411 -58.58 -64.71 31.11
C ARG A 411 -57.43 -63.97 30.41
N LEU A 412 -57.21 -64.20 29.12
CA LEU A 412 -56.18 -63.51 28.35
C LEU A 412 -56.42 -61.99 28.32
N MET A 413 -57.66 -61.54 28.16
CA MET A 413 -58.00 -60.11 28.19
C MET A 413 -57.69 -59.48 29.57
N ASN A 414 -57.98 -60.18 30.67
CA ASN A 414 -57.64 -59.73 32.01
C ASN A 414 -56.12 -59.72 32.24
N GLU A 415 -55.40 -60.75 31.78
CA GLU A 415 -53.92 -60.82 31.85
C GLU A 415 -53.26 -59.71 31.02
N LEU A 416 -53.86 -59.33 29.88
CA LEU A 416 -53.38 -58.23 29.03
C LEU A 416 -53.87 -56.84 29.45
N GLN A 417 -54.78 -56.75 30.42
CA GLN A 417 -55.27 -55.45 30.90
C GLN A 417 -54.14 -54.67 31.59
N GLU A 418 -53.33 -55.35 32.40
CA GLU A 418 -52.17 -54.73 33.05
C GLU A 418 -51.05 -54.37 32.05
N VAL A 419 -50.93 -55.11 30.95
CA VAL A 419 -50.03 -54.77 29.83
C VAL A 419 -50.46 -53.45 29.18
N ALA A 420 -51.77 -53.24 28.98
CA ALA A 420 -52.31 -51.98 28.46
C ALA A 420 -52.08 -50.79 29.41
N GLU A 421 -51.87 -51.05 30.71
CA GLU A 421 -51.50 -50.04 31.71
C GLU A 421 -49.99 -49.77 31.76
N GLY A 422 -49.20 -50.46 30.92
CA GLY A 422 -47.75 -50.28 30.79
C GLY A 422 -46.93 -51.23 31.67
N ASN A 423 -47.55 -52.21 32.33
CA ASN A 423 -46.82 -53.24 33.05
C ASN A 423 -46.37 -54.34 32.09
N LEU A 424 -45.15 -54.22 31.57
CA LEU A 424 -44.64 -55.19 30.62
C LEU A 424 -44.06 -56.42 31.30
N THR A 425 -43.90 -56.50 32.63
CA THR A 425 -43.27 -57.66 33.33
C THR A 425 -44.16 -58.90 33.40
N ILE A 426 -45.44 -58.75 33.05
CA ILE A 426 -46.43 -59.83 33.09
C ILE A 426 -46.24 -60.75 31.89
N GLN A 427 -46.49 -62.03 32.11
CA GLN A 427 -46.57 -63.04 31.07
C GLN A 427 -47.99 -63.60 31.02
N ALA A 428 -48.56 -63.68 29.82
CA ALA A 428 -49.83 -64.36 29.59
C ALA A 428 -49.64 -65.88 29.77
N THR A 429 -50.60 -66.53 30.41
CA THR A 429 -50.52 -67.97 30.70
C THR A 429 -50.71 -68.78 29.42
N VAL A 430 -49.70 -69.58 29.02
CA VAL A 430 -49.79 -70.44 27.83
C VAL A 430 -50.53 -71.74 28.18
N SER A 431 -51.75 -71.90 27.65
CA SER A 431 -52.57 -73.12 27.79
C SER A 431 -52.61 -73.95 26.49
N GLU A 432 -53.07 -75.20 26.55
CA GLU A 432 -53.25 -76.06 25.35
C GLU A 432 -54.50 -75.72 24.50
N ASP A 433 -55.22 -74.66 24.85
CA ASP A 433 -56.42 -74.24 24.12
C ASP A 433 -56.11 -73.29 22.95
N MET A 434 -57.14 -72.87 22.20
CA MET A 434 -56.99 -71.99 21.03
C MET A 434 -56.32 -70.63 21.34
N THR A 435 -56.30 -70.20 22.61
CA THR A 435 -55.68 -68.93 23.02
C THR A 435 -54.20 -69.08 23.40
N GLY A 436 -53.70 -70.30 23.62
CA GLY A 436 -52.30 -70.56 23.97
C GLY A 436 -51.28 -70.05 22.97
N ALA A 437 -51.52 -70.26 21.66
CA ALA A 437 -50.65 -69.73 20.60
C ALA A 437 -50.67 -68.19 20.52
N ILE A 438 -51.80 -67.56 20.92
CA ILE A 438 -51.93 -66.11 21.00
C ILE A 438 -51.17 -65.60 22.23
N ALA A 439 -51.32 -66.25 23.39
CA ALA A 439 -50.58 -65.93 24.62
C ALA A 439 -49.06 -66.01 24.39
N ASP A 440 -48.57 -67.05 23.70
CA ASP A 440 -47.17 -67.21 23.34
C ASP A 440 -46.66 -66.10 22.39
N SER A 441 -47.43 -65.78 21.34
CA SER A 441 -47.10 -64.68 20.41
C SER A 441 -47.10 -63.31 21.12
N VAL A 442 -48.00 -63.11 22.09
CA VAL A 442 -48.05 -61.89 22.90
C VAL A 442 -46.84 -61.84 23.84
N ASN A 443 -46.49 -62.93 24.51
CA ASN A 443 -45.28 -63.00 25.36
C ASN A 443 -44.01 -62.70 24.55
N PHE A 444 -43.86 -63.28 23.35
CA PHE A 444 -42.76 -62.96 22.45
C PHE A 444 -42.73 -61.47 22.07
N THR A 445 -43.88 -60.87 21.79
CA THR A 445 -44.00 -59.44 21.51
C THR A 445 -43.64 -58.58 22.72
N LEU A 446 -44.04 -59.00 23.92
CA LEU A 446 -43.69 -58.32 25.18
C LEU A 446 -42.20 -58.38 25.45
N ASP A 447 -41.56 -59.52 25.25
CA ASP A 447 -40.10 -59.67 25.39
C ASP A 447 -39.34 -58.79 24.39
N GLU A 448 -39.78 -58.75 23.13
CA GLU A 448 -39.16 -57.88 22.12
C GLU A 448 -39.39 -56.39 22.41
N LEU A 449 -40.56 -56.01 22.93
CA LEU A 449 -40.85 -54.66 23.41
C LEU A 449 -39.98 -54.28 24.62
N ARG A 450 -39.79 -55.18 25.60
CA ARG A 450 -38.89 -54.96 26.75
C ARG A 450 -37.45 -54.73 26.26
N ARG A 451 -36.96 -55.58 25.35
CA ARG A 451 -35.62 -55.47 24.78
C ARG A 451 -35.43 -54.16 24.02
N LEU A 452 -36.42 -53.76 23.23
CA LEU A 452 -36.42 -52.49 22.50
C LEU A 452 -36.43 -51.31 23.46
N LEU A 453 -37.33 -51.27 24.45
CA LEU A 453 -37.41 -50.20 25.44
C LEU A 453 -36.14 -50.09 26.28
N GLY A 454 -35.55 -51.22 26.69
CA GLY A 454 -34.25 -51.26 27.36
C GLY A 454 -33.14 -50.64 26.51
N LYS A 455 -33.08 -50.99 25.22
CA LYS A 455 -32.11 -50.40 24.28
C LYS A 455 -32.34 -48.91 24.07
N VAL A 456 -33.60 -48.46 23.98
CA VAL A 456 -33.93 -47.03 23.86
C VAL A 456 -33.50 -46.29 25.13
N ARG A 457 -33.73 -46.86 26.33
CA ARG A 457 -33.30 -46.29 27.61
C ARG A 457 -31.78 -46.11 27.68
N THR A 458 -31.01 -47.16 27.38
CA THR A 458 -29.54 -47.07 27.35
C THR A 458 -29.06 -46.03 26.33
N THR A 459 -29.72 -45.95 25.17
CA THR A 459 -29.40 -44.95 24.14
C THR A 459 -29.70 -43.53 24.63
N ALA A 460 -30.84 -43.31 25.30
CA ALA A 460 -31.21 -42.01 25.88
C ALA A 460 -30.20 -41.56 26.95
N GLN A 461 -29.79 -42.47 27.84
CA GLN A 461 -28.75 -42.19 28.85
C GLN A 461 -27.39 -41.85 28.21
N GLN A 462 -27.01 -42.58 27.15
CA GLN A 462 -25.78 -42.29 26.41
C GLN A 462 -25.84 -40.93 25.70
N VAL A 463 -26.99 -40.55 25.14
CA VAL A 463 -27.22 -39.21 24.56
C VAL A 463 -27.13 -38.13 25.64
N ALA A 464 -27.76 -38.31 26.79
CA ALA A 464 -27.71 -37.36 27.90
C ALA A 464 -26.27 -37.14 28.42
N SER A 465 -25.51 -38.24 28.59
CA SER A 465 -24.09 -38.17 28.96
C SER A 465 -23.24 -37.44 27.91
N SER A 466 -23.44 -37.75 26.62
CA SER A 466 -22.74 -37.07 25.52
C SER A 466 -23.06 -35.58 25.47
N CYS A 467 -24.31 -35.20 25.74
CA CYS A 467 -24.73 -33.81 25.81
C CYS A 467 -24.05 -33.08 26.98
N ALA A 468 -23.96 -33.69 28.16
CA ALA A 468 -23.26 -33.09 29.30
C ALA A 468 -21.77 -32.84 28.99
N THR A 469 -21.09 -33.79 28.34
CA THR A 469 -19.71 -33.60 27.87
C THR A 469 -19.61 -32.48 26.84
N ALA A 470 -20.48 -32.45 25.84
CA ALA A 470 -20.50 -31.41 24.81
C ALA A 470 -20.79 -30.02 25.38
N GLN A 471 -21.59 -29.93 26.45
CA GLN A 471 -21.89 -28.68 27.14
C GLN A 471 -20.68 -28.16 27.93
N GLY A 472 -19.92 -29.06 28.57
CA GLY A 472 -18.64 -28.72 29.20
C GLY A 472 -17.62 -28.18 28.20
N ILE A 473 -17.43 -28.89 27.07
CA ILE A 473 -16.54 -28.47 25.98
C ILE A 473 -16.96 -27.09 25.42
N SER A 474 -18.27 -26.88 25.23
CA SER A 474 -18.78 -25.59 24.74
C SER A 474 -18.51 -24.46 25.74
N GLY A 475 -18.61 -24.71 27.04
CA GLY A 475 -18.25 -23.74 28.08
C GLY A 475 -16.76 -23.36 28.03
N ASP A 476 -15.89 -24.35 27.91
CA ASP A 476 -14.44 -24.14 27.80
C ASP A 476 -14.08 -23.36 26.54
N LEU A 477 -14.68 -23.71 25.39
CA LEU A 477 -14.49 -22.99 24.13
C LEU A 477 -14.92 -21.53 24.21
N LEU A 478 -16.02 -21.21 24.90
CA LEU A 478 -16.43 -19.82 25.12
C LEU A 478 -15.41 -19.04 25.96
N GLY A 479 -14.86 -19.68 27.01
CA GLY A 479 -13.81 -19.09 27.83
C GLY A 479 -12.51 -18.84 27.05
N LEU A 480 -12.12 -19.80 26.21
CA LEU A 480 -10.94 -19.68 25.33
C LEU A 480 -11.14 -18.60 24.26
N ALA A 481 -12.30 -18.55 23.60
CA ALA A 481 -12.61 -17.52 22.60
C ALA A 481 -12.58 -16.11 23.21
N ALA A 482 -13.05 -15.94 24.45
CA ALA A 482 -12.98 -14.66 25.15
C ALA A 482 -11.52 -14.23 25.44
N ARG A 483 -10.68 -15.15 25.91
CA ARG A 483 -9.24 -14.87 26.12
C ARG A 483 -8.53 -14.56 24.81
N GLN A 484 -8.79 -15.35 23.77
CA GLN A 484 -8.22 -15.14 22.45
C GLN A 484 -8.56 -13.75 21.89
N SER A 485 -9.81 -13.30 22.04
CA SER A 485 -10.23 -11.96 21.65
C SER A 485 -9.42 -10.87 22.35
N GLN A 486 -9.19 -11.00 23.67
CA GLN A 486 -8.37 -10.06 24.43
C GLN A 486 -6.90 -10.05 23.96
N GLU A 487 -6.30 -11.21 23.72
CA GLU A 487 -4.92 -11.32 23.21
C GLU A 487 -4.77 -10.72 21.81
N ILE A 488 -5.76 -10.93 20.94
CA ILE A 488 -5.80 -10.33 19.60
C ILE A 488 -5.89 -8.81 19.69
N GLN A 489 -6.72 -8.27 20.58
CA GLN A 489 -6.82 -6.82 20.78
C GLN A 489 -5.49 -6.21 21.28
N GLN A 490 -4.82 -6.86 22.22
CA GLN A 490 -3.49 -6.44 22.69
C GLN A 490 -2.45 -6.47 21.56
N THR A 491 -2.47 -7.53 20.77
CA THR A 491 -1.60 -7.66 19.59
C THR A 491 -1.89 -6.55 18.57
N GLY A 492 -3.16 -6.23 18.33
CA GLY A 492 -3.57 -5.13 17.44
C GLY A 492 -3.03 -3.78 17.90
N GLN A 493 -3.08 -3.49 19.20
CA GLN A 493 -2.49 -2.28 19.76
C GLN A 493 -0.97 -2.23 19.58
N ALA A 494 -0.26 -3.34 19.80
CA ALA A 494 1.19 -3.41 19.59
C ALA A 494 1.56 -3.17 18.12
N VAL A 495 0.78 -3.68 17.17
CA VAL A 495 0.98 -3.45 15.73
C VAL A 495 0.75 -1.98 15.36
N LEU A 496 -0.27 -1.33 15.93
CA LEU A 496 -0.49 0.11 15.73
C LEU A 496 0.67 0.96 16.29
N GLN A 497 1.19 0.61 17.47
CA GLN A 497 2.37 1.27 18.03
C GLN A 497 3.61 1.06 17.15
N MET A 498 3.80 -0.15 16.61
CA MET A 498 4.88 -0.46 15.68
C MET A 498 4.79 0.41 14.41
N ALA A 499 3.60 0.55 13.82
CA ALA A 499 3.38 1.42 12.66
C ALA A 499 3.75 2.88 12.95
N GLN A 500 3.40 3.40 14.14
CA GLN A 500 3.80 4.75 14.57
C GLN A 500 5.32 4.90 14.70
N GLN A 501 6.02 3.90 15.24
CA GLN A 501 7.48 3.91 15.36
C GLN A 501 8.15 3.85 13.98
N ILE A 502 7.62 3.05 13.05
CA ILE A 502 8.11 2.99 11.68
C ILE A 502 8.00 4.35 11.00
N HIS A 503 6.89 5.08 11.20
CA HIS A 503 6.76 6.46 10.71
C HIS A 503 7.77 7.44 11.34
N GLN A 504 8.15 7.23 12.60
CA GLN A 504 9.21 8.04 13.24
C GLN A 504 10.58 7.71 12.62
N VAL A 505 10.89 6.43 12.40
CA VAL A 505 12.13 6.01 11.74
C VAL A 505 12.21 6.57 10.32
N SER A 506 11.12 6.53 9.54
CA SER A 506 11.08 7.10 8.19
C SER A 506 11.33 8.61 8.20
N ARG A 507 10.80 9.35 9.19
CA ARG A 507 11.07 10.79 9.32
C ARG A 507 12.52 11.07 9.71
N ALA A 508 13.04 10.34 10.69
CA ALA A 508 14.44 10.47 11.11
C ALA A 508 15.41 10.11 9.97
N ALA A 509 15.07 9.13 9.13
CA ALA A 509 15.81 8.82 7.92
C ALA A 509 15.78 10.01 6.94
N SER A 510 14.62 10.59 6.66
CA SER A 510 14.53 11.77 5.78
C SER A 510 15.39 12.93 6.28
N GLU A 511 15.31 13.26 7.57
CA GLU A 511 16.12 14.33 8.17
C GLU A 511 17.62 14.03 8.10
N SER A 512 18.00 12.77 8.33
CA SER A 512 19.39 12.33 8.18
C SER A 512 19.89 12.45 6.73
N ALA A 513 19.01 12.23 5.74
CA ALA A 513 19.35 12.38 4.33
C ALA A 513 19.66 13.85 4.01
N ASP A 514 18.87 14.78 4.55
CA ASP A 514 19.07 16.22 4.38
C ASP A 514 20.41 16.64 4.99
N VAL A 515 20.74 16.13 6.19
CA VAL A 515 22.05 16.38 6.83
C VAL A 515 23.20 15.81 6.02
N ALA A 516 23.09 14.58 5.51
CA ALA A 516 24.10 13.96 4.65
C ALA A 516 24.32 14.77 3.36
N GLN A 517 23.24 15.28 2.76
CA GLN A 517 23.31 16.13 1.57
C GLN A 517 23.95 17.49 1.88
N ALA A 518 23.67 18.08 3.04
CA ALA A 518 24.35 19.29 3.50
C ALA A 518 25.84 19.05 3.71
N SER A 519 26.24 17.91 4.30
CA SER A 519 27.65 17.52 4.43
C SER A 519 28.34 17.33 3.08
N LEU A 520 27.69 16.72 2.10
CA LEU A 520 28.20 16.60 0.73
C LEU A 520 28.50 17.96 0.11
N ASN A 521 27.55 18.89 0.22
CA ASN A 521 27.70 20.25 -0.33
C ASN A 521 28.84 21.01 0.37
N ALA A 522 28.95 20.89 1.70
CA ALA A 522 30.01 21.51 2.47
C ALA A 522 31.40 20.92 2.13
N ALA A 523 31.50 19.61 1.97
CA ALA A 523 32.73 18.94 1.54
C ALA A 523 33.16 19.37 0.13
N ALA A 524 32.22 19.44 -0.81
CA ALA A 524 32.49 19.91 -2.18
C ALA A 524 32.94 21.38 -2.23
N GLN A 525 32.32 22.26 -1.45
CA GLN A 525 32.77 23.65 -1.31
C GLN A 525 34.17 23.72 -0.68
N GLY A 526 34.42 22.93 0.36
CA GLY A 526 35.74 22.83 0.97
C GLY A 526 36.81 22.36 -0.01
N GLU A 527 36.50 21.34 -0.83
CA GLU A 527 37.41 20.78 -1.83
C GLU A 527 37.78 21.85 -2.88
N SER A 528 36.77 22.59 -3.38
CA SER A 528 37.01 23.72 -4.30
C SER A 528 37.91 24.79 -3.66
N ALA A 529 37.63 25.18 -2.41
CA ALA A 529 38.44 26.19 -1.72
C ALA A 529 39.89 25.73 -1.50
N VAL A 530 40.10 24.44 -1.24
CA VAL A 530 41.44 23.85 -1.11
C VAL A 530 42.15 23.81 -2.47
N GLN A 531 41.47 23.44 -3.56
CA GLN A 531 42.05 23.48 -4.91
C GLN A 531 42.49 24.89 -5.31
N ASP A 532 41.67 25.91 -5.00
CA ASP A 532 42.04 27.32 -5.21
C ASP A 532 43.27 27.73 -4.38
N ALA A 533 43.35 27.26 -3.14
CA ALA A 533 44.51 27.50 -2.28
C ALA A 533 45.79 26.83 -2.81
N ILE A 534 45.70 25.60 -3.32
CA ILE A 534 46.82 24.89 -3.97
C ILE A 534 47.29 25.65 -5.21
N GLY A 535 46.35 26.10 -6.06
CA GLY A 535 46.64 26.93 -7.23
C GLY A 535 47.34 28.24 -6.86
N SER A 536 46.88 28.89 -5.79
CA SER A 536 47.50 30.12 -5.26
C SER A 536 48.92 29.88 -4.73
N MET A 537 49.15 28.76 -4.03
CA MET A 537 50.50 28.37 -3.57
C MET A 537 51.44 28.09 -4.73
N GLN A 538 50.95 27.47 -5.81
CA GLN A 538 51.72 27.23 -7.02
C GLN A 538 52.17 28.55 -7.68
N GLN A 539 51.25 29.52 -7.82
CA GLN A 539 51.55 30.86 -8.32
C GLN A 539 52.53 31.62 -7.42
N LEU A 540 52.35 31.54 -6.11
CA LEU A 540 53.29 32.13 -5.15
C LEU A 540 54.69 31.54 -5.34
N ARG A 541 54.81 30.21 -5.48
CA ARG A 541 56.10 29.55 -5.71
C ARG A 541 56.81 30.10 -6.96
N GLU A 542 56.08 30.30 -8.05
CA GLU A 542 56.62 30.87 -9.29
C GLU A 542 57.09 32.31 -9.11
N GLN A 543 56.28 33.17 -8.47
CA GLN A 543 56.66 34.56 -8.16
C GLN A 543 57.88 34.65 -7.24
N MET A 544 57.99 33.74 -6.27
CA MET A 544 59.13 33.65 -5.37
C MET A 544 60.42 33.29 -6.11
N GLN A 545 60.36 32.31 -7.01
CA GLN A 545 61.49 31.93 -7.86
C GLN A 545 61.89 33.05 -8.81
N GLU A 546 60.93 33.76 -9.40
CA GLU A 546 61.20 34.91 -10.27
C GLU A 546 61.86 36.05 -9.48
N SER A 547 61.35 36.36 -8.29
CA SER A 547 61.90 37.37 -7.40
C SER A 547 63.33 37.00 -6.97
N GLY A 548 63.57 35.74 -6.63
CA GLY A 548 64.92 35.21 -6.35
C GLY A 548 65.88 35.40 -7.52
N LYS A 549 65.45 35.13 -8.77
CA LYS A 549 66.26 35.39 -9.97
C LYS A 549 66.56 36.88 -10.18
N ARG A 550 65.60 37.77 -9.90
CA ARG A 550 65.79 39.23 -10.01
C ARG A 550 66.78 39.75 -8.97
N ILE A 551 66.66 39.30 -7.72
CA ILE A 551 67.58 39.66 -6.64
C ILE A 551 68.98 39.11 -6.90
N LYS A 552 69.09 37.87 -7.40
CA LYS A 552 70.38 37.30 -7.80
C LYS A 552 71.09 38.16 -8.86
N ARG A 553 70.37 38.55 -9.92
CA ARG A 553 70.91 39.46 -10.94
C ARG A 553 71.34 40.82 -10.36
N LEU A 554 70.61 41.35 -9.37
CA LEU A 554 71.01 42.57 -8.67
C LEU A 554 72.32 42.38 -7.89
N GLY A 555 72.50 41.23 -7.25
CA GLY A 555 73.75 40.84 -6.60
C GLY A 555 74.91 40.74 -7.61
N ASP A 556 74.68 40.09 -8.75
CA ASP A 556 75.66 39.97 -9.84
C ASP A 556 76.04 41.35 -10.40
N SER A 557 75.07 42.23 -10.69
CA SER A 557 75.34 43.60 -11.14
C SER A 557 76.07 44.45 -10.08
N SER A 558 75.83 44.17 -8.79
CA SER A 558 76.53 44.85 -7.70
C SER A 558 77.98 44.37 -7.56
N LEU A 559 78.32 43.15 -7.99
CA LEU A 559 79.71 42.70 -8.11
C LEU A 559 80.42 43.47 -9.24
N GLU A 560 79.79 43.59 -10.41
CA GLU A 560 80.35 44.37 -11.53
C GLU A 560 80.58 45.84 -11.16
N ILE A 561 79.67 46.47 -10.41
CA ILE A 561 79.86 47.84 -9.89
C ILE A 561 81.02 47.88 -8.91
N GLY A 562 81.18 46.87 -8.05
CA GLY A 562 82.33 46.75 -7.15
C GLY A 562 83.66 46.77 -7.89
N ASP A 563 83.79 45.98 -8.96
CA ASP A 563 84.99 45.93 -9.80
C ASP A 563 85.31 47.30 -10.45
N ILE A 564 84.28 48.03 -10.89
CA ILE A 564 84.43 49.38 -11.44
C ILE A 564 84.91 50.36 -10.37
N VAL A 565 84.35 50.29 -9.16
CA VAL A 565 84.72 51.16 -8.05
C VAL A 565 86.17 50.90 -7.61
N ASP A 566 86.60 49.64 -7.58
CA ASP A 566 87.99 49.27 -7.31
C ASP A 566 88.95 49.81 -8.39
N LEU A 567 88.56 49.72 -9.67
CA LEU A 567 89.31 50.34 -10.77
C LEU A 567 89.40 51.86 -10.63
N ILE A 568 88.30 52.53 -10.28
CA ILE A 568 88.28 53.98 -10.03
C ILE A 568 89.22 54.32 -8.87
N SER A 569 89.17 53.57 -7.77
CA SER A 569 90.09 53.75 -6.65
C SER A 569 91.54 53.66 -7.12
N GLY A 570 91.88 52.65 -7.92
CA GLY A 570 93.21 52.51 -8.52
C GLY A 570 93.62 53.69 -9.43
N ILE A 571 92.70 54.21 -10.25
CA ILE A 571 92.94 55.40 -11.09
C ILE A 571 93.16 56.64 -10.22
N THR A 572 92.38 56.81 -9.15
CA THR A 572 92.53 57.96 -8.24
C THR A 572 93.86 57.91 -7.49
N GLU A 573 94.31 56.74 -7.06
CA GLU A 573 95.65 56.56 -6.46
C GLU A 573 96.76 56.87 -7.47
N GLN A 574 96.67 56.38 -8.72
CA GLN A 574 97.63 56.73 -9.77
C GLN A 574 97.64 58.24 -10.06
N THR A 575 96.46 58.86 -10.11
CA THR A 575 96.32 60.31 -10.35
C THR A 575 96.90 61.12 -9.19
N GLN A 576 96.72 60.67 -7.95
CA GLN A 576 97.34 61.25 -6.75
C GLN A 576 98.87 61.24 -6.86
N VAL A 577 99.46 60.11 -7.27
CA VAL A 577 100.91 59.97 -7.45
C VAL A 577 101.42 60.85 -8.60
N LEU A 578 100.70 60.90 -9.72
CA LEU A 578 101.03 61.76 -10.87
C LEU A 578 100.98 63.25 -10.50
N ALA A 579 99.94 63.66 -9.76
CA ALA A 579 99.77 65.03 -9.28
C ALA A 579 100.87 65.42 -8.29
N LEU A 580 101.24 64.53 -7.36
CA LEU A 580 102.36 64.73 -6.44
C LEU A 580 103.69 64.88 -7.20
N ASN A 581 103.95 64.02 -8.19
CA ASN A 581 105.15 64.12 -9.03
C ASN A 581 105.19 65.43 -9.82
N ALA A 582 104.05 65.88 -10.35
CA ALA A 582 103.91 67.17 -11.03
C ALA A 582 104.11 68.35 -10.08
N ALA A 583 103.61 68.29 -8.85
CA ALA A 583 103.82 69.30 -7.82
C ALA A 583 105.30 69.41 -7.42
N ILE A 584 106.00 68.28 -7.26
CA ILE A 584 107.45 68.22 -7.00
C ILE A 584 108.24 68.85 -8.16
N GLN A 585 107.91 68.52 -9.41
CA GLN A 585 108.57 69.10 -10.59
C GLN A 585 108.23 70.59 -10.79
N ALA A 586 107.02 71.02 -10.43
CA ALA A 586 106.65 72.43 -10.47
C ALA A 586 107.38 73.24 -9.37
N ALA A 587 107.61 72.64 -8.19
CA ALA A 587 108.42 73.23 -7.13
C ALA A 587 109.91 73.31 -7.50
N SER A 588 110.45 72.32 -8.25
CA SER A 588 111.84 72.33 -8.72
C SER A 588 112.13 73.41 -9.78
N ALA A 589 111.11 73.85 -10.52
CA ALA A 589 111.20 74.91 -11.53
C ALA A 589 111.13 76.36 -10.97
N GLY A 590 110.97 76.54 -9.66
CA GLY A 590 110.98 77.86 -9.00
C GLY A 590 109.82 78.78 -9.42
N GLU A 591 110.07 80.08 -9.58
CA GLU A 591 109.04 81.09 -9.91
C GLU A 591 108.29 80.81 -11.24
N ALA A 592 108.93 80.14 -12.21
CA ALA A 592 108.31 79.78 -13.49
C ALA A 592 107.28 78.63 -13.37
N GLY A 593 107.39 77.78 -12.34
CA GLY A 593 106.52 76.62 -12.10
C GLY A 593 105.31 76.89 -11.21
N ARG A 594 105.19 78.10 -10.66
CA ARG A 594 104.19 78.43 -9.63
C ARG A 594 102.74 78.21 -10.05
N GLY A 595 102.40 78.49 -11.30
CA GLY A 595 101.06 78.21 -11.85
C GLY A 595 100.76 76.71 -12.01
N PHE A 596 101.78 75.91 -12.38
CA PHE A 596 101.66 74.46 -12.48
C PHE A 596 101.59 73.78 -11.12
N ALA A 597 102.26 74.31 -10.10
CA ALA A 597 102.20 73.79 -8.73
C ALA A 597 100.77 73.88 -8.16
N VAL A 598 100.08 75.00 -8.36
CA VAL A 598 98.69 75.19 -7.90
C VAL A 598 97.75 74.21 -8.62
N VAL A 599 97.92 74.00 -9.92
CA VAL A 599 97.11 73.03 -10.68
C VAL A 599 97.38 71.60 -10.20
N ALA A 600 98.64 71.25 -9.96
CA ALA A 600 99.01 69.93 -9.46
C ALA A 600 98.42 69.64 -8.06
N GLU A 601 98.44 70.63 -7.16
CA GLU A 601 97.84 70.50 -5.82
C GLU A 601 96.30 70.40 -5.88
N GLU A 602 95.65 71.11 -6.80
CA GLU A 602 94.19 70.97 -7.01
C GLU A 602 93.82 69.60 -7.63
N VAL A 603 94.63 69.08 -8.55
CA VAL A 603 94.45 67.73 -9.12
C VAL A 603 94.66 66.66 -8.04
N GLN A 604 95.66 66.82 -7.17
CA GLN A 604 95.88 65.96 -6.02
C GLN A 604 94.67 65.98 -5.07
N ARG A 605 94.19 67.17 -4.70
CA ARG A 605 93.01 67.30 -3.82
C ARG A 605 91.74 66.70 -4.45
N LEU A 606 91.57 66.82 -5.77
CA LEU A 606 90.46 66.22 -6.50
C LEU A 606 90.57 64.68 -6.54
N ALA A 607 91.77 64.13 -6.73
CA ALA A 607 92.03 62.70 -6.70
C ALA A 607 91.76 62.11 -5.31
N GLU A 608 92.19 62.78 -4.24
CA GLU A 608 91.92 62.37 -2.86
C GLU A 608 90.41 62.36 -2.55
N ARG A 609 89.67 63.42 -2.96
CA ARG A 609 88.20 63.47 -2.85
C ARG A 609 87.50 62.38 -3.65
N CYS A 610 87.98 62.07 -4.86
CA CYS A 610 87.44 60.97 -5.66
C CYS A 610 87.73 59.61 -5.01
N GLY A 611 88.90 59.41 -4.43
CA GLY A 611 89.26 58.18 -3.71
C GLY A 611 88.42 57.97 -2.45
N ASP A 612 88.13 59.03 -1.69
CA ASP A 612 87.20 58.98 -0.55
C ASP A 612 85.77 58.64 -1.00
N ALA A 613 85.28 59.26 -2.08
CA ALA A 613 83.97 58.96 -2.64
C ALA A 613 83.88 57.52 -3.17
N ALA A 614 84.93 57.02 -3.85
CA ALA A 614 85.03 55.65 -4.32
C ALA A 614 84.95 54.66 -3.14
N ARG A 615 85.66 54.92 -2.04
CA ARG A 615 85.58 54.09 -0.82
C ARG A 615 84.19 54.06 -0.20
N GLN A 616 83.48 55.20 -0.18
CA GLN A 616 82.09 55.25 0.30
C GLN A 616 81.15 54.43 -0.60
N ILE A 617 81.31 54.53 -1.93
CA ILE A 617 80.54 53.72 -2.89
C ILE A 617 80.86 52.23 -2.72
N ALA A 618 82.13 51.87 -2.54
CA ALA A 618 82.54 50.47 -2.32
C ALA A 618 81.88 49.88 -1.07
N GLN A 619 81.77 50.67 0.01
CA GLN A 619 81.08 50.25 1.22
C GLN A 619 79.57 50.06 0.98
N LEU A 620 78.91 50.98 0.26
CA LEU A 620 77.50 50.83 -0.11
C LEU A 620 77.26 49.60 -0.97
N VAL A 621 78.12 49.36 -1.95
CA VAL A 621 78.06 48.19 -2.84
C VAL A 621 78.21 46.89 -2.04
N LYS A 622 79.14 46.82 -1.09
CA LYS A 622 79.27 45.67 -0.18
C LYS A 622 78.01 45.41 0.64
N THR A 623 77.38 46.47 1.17
CA THR A 623 76.10 46.33 1.88
C THR A 623 75.01 45.78 0.96
N VAL A 624 74.88 46.32 -0.26
CA VAL A 624 73.90 45.85 -1.26
C VAL A 624 74.14 44.39 -1.64
N GLN A 625 75.40 43.96 -1.78
CA GLN A 625 75.77 42.56 -2.05
C GLN A 625 75.35 41.63 -0.90
N ALA A 626 75.61 42.03 0.35
CA ALA A 626 75.23 41.26 1.53
C ALA A 626 73.69 41.15 1.64
N ASP A 627 72.98 42.27 1.48
CA ASP A 627 71.51 42.31 1.50
C ASP A 627 70.91 41.45 0.38
N ALA A 628 71.50 41.46 -0.82
CA ALA A 628 71.06 40.64 -1.93
C ALA A 628 71.23 39.13 -1.64
N GLN A 629 72.36 38.71 -1.05
CA GLN A 629 72.57 37.32 -0.64
C GLN A 629 71.58 36.88 0.44
N GLU A 630 71.36 37.72 1.46
CA GLU A 630 70.39 37.43 2.52
C GLU A 630 68.97 37.32 1.95
N ALA A 631 68.60 38.22 1.04
CA ALA A 631 67.31 38.20 0.38
C ALA A 631 67.11 36.94 -0.48
N VAL A 632 68.13 36.45 -1.20
CA VAL A 632 68.06 35.16 -1.92
C VAL A 632 67.84 34.00 -0.94
N ALA A 633 68.60 33.94 0.16
CA ALA A 633 68.43 32.90 1.18
C ALA A 633 67.04 32.96 1.85
N ALA A 634 66.47 34.15 2.04
CA ALA A 634 65.10 34.32 2.51
C ALA A 634 64.05 33.84 1.49
N MET A 635 64.29 34.07 0.19
CA MET A 635 63.43 33.58 -0.89
C MET A 635 63.46 32.04 -1.00
N GLU A 636 64.62 31.41 -0.84
CA GLU A 636 64.73 29.94 -0.83
C GLU A 636 63.95 29.31 0.34
N ARG A 637 64.14 29.82 1.55
CA ARG A 637 63.37 29.37 2.74
C ARG A 637 61.87 29.56 2.57
N SER A 638 61.45 30.67 1.98
CA SER A 638 60.04 30.95 1.78
C SER A 638 59.44 30.09 0.67
N THR A 639 60.21 29.77 -0.37
CA THR A 639 59.83 28.78 -1.40
C THR A 639 59.58 27.41 -0.78
N GLN A 640 60.45 26.96 0.13
CA GLN A 640 60.27 25.71 0.88
C GLN A 640 58.97 25.72 1.70
N ARG A 641 58.69 26.83 2.42
CA ARG A 641 57.45 26.98 3.20
C ARG A 641 56.19 26.95 2.34
N VAL A 642 56.24 27.51 1.13
CA VAL A 642 55.12 27.46 0.17
C VAL A 642 54.88 26.01 -0.30
N VAL A 643 55.94 25.24 -0.56
CA VAL A 643 55.82 23.82 -0.92
C VAL A 643 55.19 23.01 0.22
N GLU A 644 55.66 23.20 1.45
CA GLU A 644 55.05 22.56 2.63
C GLU A 644 53.59 22.97 2.82
N GLY A 645 53.27 24.25 2.57
CA GLY A 645 51.90 24.76 2.57
C GLY A 645 51.01 24.05 1.55
N ALA A 646 51.50 23.92 0.32
CA ALA A 646 50.79 23.21 -0.75
C ALA A 646 50.55 21.73 -0.39
N GLN A 647 51.54 21.05 0.20
CA GLN A 647 51.40 19.65 0.60
C GLN A 647 50.37 19.44 1.73
N ARG A 648 50.28 20.40 2.67
CA ARG A 648 49.25 20.37 3.72
C ARG A 648 47.85 20.64 3.15
N SER A 649 47.73 21.59 2.22
CA SER A 649 46.47 21.84 1.51
C SER A 649 46.03 20.61 0.73
N ASP A 650 46.93 19.94 0.01
CA ASP A 650 46.65 18.68 -0.70
C ASP A 650 46.13 17.59 0.24
N SER A 651 46.78 17.42 1.40
CA SER A 651 46.31 16.47 2.43
C SER A 651 44.91 16.81 2.97
N ALA A 652 44.59 18.10 3.14
CA ALA A 652 43.25 18.55 3.52
C ALA A 652 42.22 18.27 2.42
N GLY A 653 42.61 18.42 1.15
CA GLY A 653 41.79 18.08 -0.01
C GLY A 653 41.44 16.59 -0.03
N ALA A 654 42.42 15.71 0.20
CA ALA A 654 42.20 14.27 0.30
C ALA A 654 41.23 13.89 1.44
N ALA A 655 41.33 14.55 2.60
CA ALA A 655 40.41 14.33 3.71
C ALA A 655 38.97 14.77 3.38
N LEU A 656 38.79 15.88 2.66
CA LEU A 656 37.49 16.35 2.20
C LEU A 656 36.88 15.42 1.14
N ALA A 657 37.68 14.89 0.23
CA ALA A 657 37.25 13.89 -0.74
C ALA A 657 36.75 12.60 -0.04
N GLU A 658 37.41 12.17 1.04
CA GLU A 658 36.95 11.03 1.83
C GLU A 658 35.65 11.33 2.58
N ILE A 659 35.49 12.53 3.15
CA ILE A 659 34.21 12.97 3.75
C ILE A 659 33.11 12.94 2.69
N HIS A 660 33.36 13.45 1.49
CA HIS A 660 32.41 13.42 0.39
C HIS A 660 31.98 11.97 0.08
N ARG A 661 32.93 11.04 -0.04
CA ARG A 661 32.64 9.61 -0.29
C ARG A 661 31.81 8.99 0.83
N VAL A 662 32.14 9.25 2.09
CA VAL A 662 31.42 8.71 3.25
C VAL A 662 30.02 9.30 3.36
N SER A 663 29.85 10.61 3.16
CA SER A 663 28.54 11.25 3.16
C SER A 663 27.64 10.76 2.03
N GLN A 664 28.22 10.46 0.85
CA GLN A 664 27.49 9.86 -0.27
C GLN A 664 26.97 8.46 0.12
N HIS A 665 27.83 7.63 0.70
CA HIS A 665 27.46 6.30 1.16
C HIS A 665 26.40 6.35 2.28
N LEU A 666 26.51 7.32 3.20
CA LEU A 666 25.51 7.56 4.23
C LEU A 666 24.14 7.91 3.62
N ALA A 667 24.11 8.77 2.60
CA ALA A 667 22.87 9.11 1.89
C ALA A 667 22.24 7.88 1.21
N ASP A 668 23.04 6.97 0.64
CA ASP A 668 22.55 5.70 0.08
C ASP A 668 21.95 4.79 1.15
N LEU A 669 22.63 4.61 2.29
CA LEU A 669 22.14 3.80 3.40
C LEU A 669 20.81 4.33 3.94
N ILE A 670 20.70 5.66 4.07
CA ILE A 670 19.48 6.32 4.55
C ILE A 670 18.33 6.12 3.56
N ARG A 671 18.58 6.21 2.25
CA ARG A 671 17.58 5.85 1.23
C ARG A 671 17.10 4.41 1.41
N GLY A 672 18.02 3.48 1.67
CA GLY A 672 17.68 2.08 1.97
C GLY A 672 16.81 1.93 3.22
N ILE A 673 17.13 2.63 4.31
CA ILE A 673 16.33 2.64 5.54
C ILE A 673 14.92 3.20 5.28
N SER A 674 14.81 4.28 4.52
CA SER A 674 13.51 4.88 4.19
C SER A 674 12.65 3.93 3.35
N ALA A 675 13.24 3.23 2.37
CA ALA A 675 12.55 2.22 1.58
C ALA A 675 12.08 1.04 2.45
N ALA A 676 12.97 0.51 3.31
CA ALA A 676 12.63 -0.58 4.23
C ALA A 676 11.53 -0.17 5.23
N ALA A 677 11.55 1.05 5.73
CA ALA A 677 10.49 1.58 6.58
C ALA A 677 9.14 1.63 5.84
N GLY A 678 9.13 2.05 4.57
CA GLY A 678 7.92 2.04 3.74
C GLY A 678 7.35 0.62 3.51
N GLU A 679 8.21 -0.37 3.28
CA GLU A 679 7.80 -1.77 3.20
C GLU A 679 7.25 -2.27 4.55
N GLN A 680 7.90 -1.95 5.66
CA GLN A 680 7.45 -2.34 6.99
C GLN A 680 6.09 -1.74 7.36
N THR A 681 5.79 -0.49 6.95
CA THR A 681 4.45 0.09 7.12
C THR A 681 3.40 -0.73 6.38
N THR A 682 3.70 -1.14 5.15
CA THR A 682 2.79 -1.97 4.35
C THR A 682 2.55 -3.33 5.00
N LEU A 683 3.60 -3.95 5.55
CA LEU A 683 3.45 -5.20 6.33
C LEU A 683 2.61 -4.98 7.59
N ALA A 684 2.82 -3.90 8.32
CA ALA A 684 2.05 -3.58 9.52
C ALA A 684 0.54 -3.43 9.21
N ASP A 685 0.19 -2.79 8.10
CA ASP A 685 -1.19 -2.68 7.63
C ASP A 685 -1.80 -4.04 7.30
N HIS A 686 -1.04 -4.91 6.63
CA HIS A 686 -1.47 -6.29 6.35
C HIS A 686 -1.71 -7.10 7.64
N VAL A 687 -0.81 -6.96 8.63
CA VAL A 687 -0.97 -7.63 9.93
C VAL A 687 -2.18 -7.09 10.68
N ALA A 688 -2.42 -5.77 10.65
CA ALA A 688 -3.60 -5.17 11.24
C ALA A 688 -4.90 -5.69 10.60
N HIS A 689 -4.93 -5.84 9.28
CA HIS A 689 -6.07 -6.43 8.57
C HIS A 689 -6.29 -7.91 8.93
N ASN A 690 -5.22 -8.68 9.08
CA ASN A 690 -5.31 -10.07 9.52
C ASN A 690 -5.86 -10.16 10.95
N ILE A 691 -5.45 -9.25 11.85
CA ILE A 691 -5.96 -9.16 13.22
C ILE A 691 -7.47 -8.89 13.24
N ASP A 692 -7.96 -7.98 12.41
CA ASP A 692 -9.40 -7.70 12.27
C ASP A 692 -10.19 -8.92 11.75
N SER A 693 -9.62 -9.62 10.76
CA SER A 693 -10.19 -10.86 10.22
C SER A 693 -10.24 -11.96 11.28
N ILE A 694 -9.17 -12.16 12.05
CA ILE A 694 -9.13 -13.16 13.13
C ILE A 694 -10.15 -12.79 14.21
N LEU A 695 -10.26 -11.52 14.60
CA LEU A 695 -11.24 -11.06 15.59
C LEU A 695 -12.68 -11.39 15.14
N THR A 696 -12.98 -11.19 13.86
CA THR A 696 -14.27 -11.54 13.25
C THR A 696 -14.53 -13.05 13.32
N VAL A 697 -13.54 -13.87 12.99
CA VAL A 697 -13.63 -15.34 13.08
C VAL A 697 -13.80 -15.80 14.53
N THR A 698 -13.09 -15.20 15.48
CA THR A 698 -13.22 -15.48 16.92
C THR A 698 -14.62 -15.15 17.42
N GLU A 699 -15.22 -14.04 16.97
CA GLU A 699 -16.60 -13.68 17.31
C GLU A 699 -17.61 -14.66 16.70
N HIS A 700 -17.43 -15.07 15.44
CA HIS A 700 -18.24 -16.13 14.83
C HIS A 700 -18.11 -17.46 15.57
N THR A 701 -16.90 -17.81 16.01
CA THR A 701 -16.65 -19.03 16.79
C THR A 701 -17.36 -18.96 18.13
N ARG A 702 -17.31 -17.80 18.82
CA ARG A 702 -18.04 -17.56 20.06
C ARG A 702 -19.55 -17.73 19.86
N GLN A 703 -20.12 -17.11 18.84
CA GLN A 703 -21.55 -17.22 18.52
C GLN A 703 -21.96 -18.66 18.16
N GLY A 704 -21.19 -19.33 17.30
CA GLY A 704 -21.45 -20.73 16.92
C GLY A 704 -21.37 -21.69 18.10
N THR A 705 -20.43 -21.45 19.02
CA THR A 705 -20.31 -22.23 20.27
C THR A 705 -21.50 -21.95 21.19
N GLN A 706 -21.99 -20.72 21.29
CA GLN A 706 -23.22 -20.39 22.05
C GLN A 706 -24.44 -21.12 21.48
N MET A 707 -24.59 -21.15 20.15
CA MET A 707 -25.67 -21.90 19.49
C MET A 707 -25.55 -23.41 19.74
N THR A 708 -24.33 -23.95 19.65
CA THR A 708 -24.05 -25.36 19.92
C THR A 708 -24.40 -25.71 21.36
N ALA A 709 -24.00 -24.89 22.33
CA ALA A 709 -24.35 -25.08 23.74
C ALA A 709 -25.88 -25.09 23.95
N ALA A 710 -26.61 -24.20 23.27
CA ALA A 710 -28.07 -24.15 23.34
C ALA A 710 -28.72 -25.43 22.75
N SER A 711 -28.29 -25.86 21.56
CA SER A 711 -28.81 -27.09 20.93
C SER A 711 -28.46 -28.35 21.73
N VAL A 712 -27.27 -28.42 22.30
CA VAL A 712 -26.87 -29.51 23.21
C VAL A 712 -27.74 -29.53 24.47
N SER A 713 -28.05 -28.35 25.03
CA SER A 713 -28.96 -28.25 26.17
C SER A 713 -30.38 -28.73 25.81
N GLU A 714 -30.87 -28.45 24.61
CA GLU A 714 -32.17 -28.93 24.13
C GLU A 714 -32.18 -30.45 23.92
N LEU A 715 -31.11 -31.02 23.35
CA LEU A 715 -30.95 -32.48 23.22
C LEU A 715 -30.89 -33.18 24.58
N ALA A 716 -30.23 -32.57 25.56
CA ALA A 716 -30.20 -33.09 26.93
C ALA A 716 -31.62 -33.15 27.53
N LEU A 717 -32.43 -32.11 27.34
CA LEU A 717 -33.83 -32.09 27.76
C LEU A 717 -34.67 -33.16 27.06
N LEU A 718 -34.51 -33.32 25.74
CA LEU A 718 -35.22 -34.35 24.96
C LEU A 718 -34.83 -35.78 25.39
N ALA A 719 -33.56 -36.00 25.72
CA ALA A 719 -33.09 -37.28 26.22
C ALA A 719 -33.66 -37.59 27.62
N ASP A 720 -33.78 -36.59 28.48
CA ASP A 720 -34.41 -36.70 29.79
C ASP A 720 -35.92 -36.96 29.68
N GLU A 721 -36.62 -36.26 28.78
CA GLU A 721 -38.03 -36.51 28.47
C GLU A 721 -38.26 -37.92 27.91
N LEU A 722 -37.34 -38.43 27.08
CA LEU A 722 -37.40 -39.79 26.53
C LEU A 722 -37.18 -40.86 27.63
N ASP A 723 -36.21 -40.68 28.51
CA ASP A 723 -36.01 -41.57 29.67
C ASP A 723 -37.25 -41.54 30.58
N GLY A 724 -37.81 -40.35 30.85
CA GLY A 724 -39.05 -40.17 31.60
C GLY A 724 -40.27 -40.87 30.96
N ALA A 725 -40.40 -40.80 29.63
CA ALA A 725 -41.46 -41.48 28.89
C ALA A 725 -41.33 -43.01 28.94
N ILE A 726 -40.10 -43.53 28.95
CA ILE A 726 -39.83 -44.98 29.08
C ILE A 726 -40.09 -45.47 30.49
N ASN A 727 -39.80 -44.66 31.52
CA ASN A 727 -40.09 -44.99 32.93
C ASN A 727 -41.58 -45.21 33.21
N ARG A 728 -42.49 -44.78 32.31
CA ARG A 728 -43.92 -45.11 32.38
C ARG A 728 -44.21 -46.60 32.12
N PHE A 729 -43.32 -47.30 31.42
CA PHE A 729 -43.41 -48.74 31.19
C PHE A 729 -42.59 -49.49 32.24
N ARG A 730 -43.22 -50.41 32.97
CA ARG A 730 -42.50 -51.28 33.92
C ARG A 730 -41.86 -52.40 33.12
N ILE A 731 -40.55 -52.29 32.96
CA ILE A 731 -39.66 -53.35 32.48
C ILE A 731 -38.85 -53.81 33.70
N ASP A 732 -38.69 -55.11 33.90
CA ASP A 732 -37.82 -55.58 34.98
C ASP A 732 -36.40 -55.07 34.71
N THR A 733 -35.77 -54.57 35.78
CA THR A 733 -34.44 -53.93 35.77
C THR A 733 -33.37 -54.77 35.12
#